data_AF-A0A1F5KNZ7-F1
#
_entry.id   AF-A0A1F5KNZ7-F1
#
_cell.length_a   1.000
_cell.length_b   1.000
_cell.length_c   1.000
_cell.angle_alpha   90.00
_cell.angle_beta   90.00
_cell.angle_gamma   90.00
#
_symmetry.space_group_name_H-M   'P 1'
#
loop_
_entity.id
_entity.type
_entity.pdbx_description
1 polymer ?
#
loop_
_entity_poly.entity_id
_entity_poly.type
_entity_poly.pdbx_seq_one_letter_code
_entity_poly.pdbx_strand_id
1 'polypeptide(L)'
;MLLIIYLKTIMLLAVTSFCGVSLLRRATEDKRAEVIIPAGIVFGIALYIFLLNLVAHIIKGIPGFYLALLMELLLTVVIKLYSKTDKLTFPVGRVKTVWVFSLMVWGIFLYIITATGHASSGDASNHYILASLFLRGDYPIHSPYQPDFLAYYHIGGAQLLGALKGITDGSFEFLFSLFSLISLLSISQVLTFILKPKDEKAIPLPLFFLVPAVGIISLGQFMLSWPFVFELPQISNGLLNWLAHLPIYGVFGASTSLDSFALFFHRMLSISFFVALLPLILIPKMKSKAVPSLLILLSLSAIALTDESVFIVTVVAVFIITAFTLFRKSYLMWAFLCISIVTVSLIQGGIITDSIFSRNGKSMVLVFPKDETGPLTHYGSYRTTRIRHVQSYLFPDNENYRPFRWFHPSILWQLGLMLSFSLITLYLYRKKDPIYFRLNYLMWLLFISSVTALLAFLILVPKGMYHINGFRFLGMSFHFSGLGIALFIIYGQTTLKFNKLLKLLIKLVIIWLLIFSIVPPLMQLFPRKGYNWFAYTPPQTQMPLYNWIRQNIPFEKRVLMLTDPNPSSSSNTDLVTQVGTFTPVWTNEYYAQGFDTNPTYSDVFYTLNPELVKLLRLDFIVISDQYLSILPSKRVADLKNQNFFQPTFTDWTNNYTVLRILPKYLKEGENLNGTFYQLVQIAPVEGKYFVEEVPIIPEDMHRAVRLALYQREVYEREKFFPFSDAFYNFVIDVDMKYYGVYRGKFDYLILSSKTDPKTICNCATKLLWEGVGNGIKLWETI
;
A
#
# COMPACT_ATOMS: atom_id res chain seq x y z
N MET A 1 28.99 -0.34 15.63
CA MET A 1 28.17 -0.36 14.39
C MET A 1 26.78 0.23 14.62
N LEU A 2 25.96 -0.33 15.52
CA LEU A 2 24.60 0.15 15.85
C LEU A 2 24.49 1.66 16.14
N LEU A 3 25.34 2.18 17.03
CA LEU A 3 25.36 3.60 17.36
C LEU A 3 25.54 4.49 16.11
N ILE A 4 26.36 4.05 15.15
CA ILE A 4 26.61 4.80 13.91
C ILE A 4 25.35 4.83 13.04
N ILE A 5 24.64 3.70 12.91
CA ILE A 5 23.37 3.61 12.17
C ILE A 5 22.35 4.59 12.77
N TYR A 6 22.19 4.59 14.10
CA TYR A 6 21.29 5.51 14.79
C TYR A 6 21.72 6.97 14.60
N LEU A 7 23.00 7.30 14.74
CA LEU A 7 23.51 8.66 14.55
C LEU A 7 23.28 9.15 13.11
N LYS A 8 23.62 8.34 12.09
CA LYS A 8 23.36 8.67 10.68
C LYS A 8 21.87 8.92 10.44
N THR A 9 21.01 8.07 10.99
CA THR A 9 19.54 8.19 10.84
C THR A 9 19.02 9.47 11.52
N ILE A 10 19.47 9.77 12.74
CA ILE A 10 19.11 11.00 13.45
C ILE A 10 19.61 12.24 12.70
N MET A 11 20.84 12.22 12.20
CA MET A 11 21.40 13.34 11.42
C MET A 11 20.58 13.60 10.16
N LEU A 12 20.23 12.55 9.41
CA LEU A 12 19.43 12.69 8.20
C LEU A 12 18.04 13.24 8.50
N LEU A 13 17.37 12.70 9.53
CA LEU A 13 16.08 13.22 10.00
C LEU A 13 16.19 14.68 10.46
N ALA A 14 17.26 15.06 11.15
CA ALA A 14 17.49 16.43 11.58
C ALA A 14 17.64 17.38 10.38
N VAL A 15 18.35 16.95 9.33
CA VAL A 15 18.53 17.74 8.10
C VAL A 15 17.21 17.93 7.36
N THR A 16 16.50 16.84 7.03
CA THR A 16 15.20 16.92 6.32
C THR A 16 14.17 17.70 7.14
N SER A 17 14.13 17.48 8.45
CA SER A 17 13.26 18.24 9.37
C SER A 17 13.61 19.73 9.39
N PHE A 18 14.90 20.08 9.41
CA PHE A 18 15.35 21.47 9.36
C PHE A 18 14.92 22.15 8.05
N CYS A 19 15.07 21.46 6.92
CA CYS A 19 14.63 21.93 5.61
C CYS A 19 13.13 22.20 5.60
N GLY A 20 12.32 21.18 5.91
CA GLY A 20 10.87 21.29 5.89
C GLY A 20 10.31 22.32 6.87
N VAL A 21 10.82 22.39 8.12
CA VAL A 21 10.43 23.43 9.09
C VAL A 21 10.83 24.83 8.60
N SER A 22 12.01 24.99 8.02
CA SER A 22 12.49 26.28 7.50
C SER A 22 11.66 26.77 6.31
N LEU A 23 11.25 25.87 5.43
CA LEU A 23 10.39 26.17 4.28
C LEU A 23 8.96 26.48 4.72
N LEU A 24 8.38 25.65 5.60
CA LEU A 24 7.01 25.84 6.08
C LEU A 24 6.83 27.19 6.77
N ARG A 25 7.77 27.60 7.64
CA ARG A 25 7.78 28.94 8.29
C ARG A 25 7.75 30.10 7.31
N ARG A 26 8.18 29.91 6.07
CA ARG A 26 8.20 30.94 5.01
C ARG A 26 6.91 30.98 4.21
N ALA A 27 6.11 29.93 4.30
CA ALA A 27 4.94 29.70 3.47
C ALA A 27 3.61 29.86 4.24
N THR A 28 3.62 29.77 5.56
CA THR A 28 2.43 30.05 6.40
C THR A 28 2.63 31.28 7.29
N GLU A 29 1.52 31.92 7.68
CA GLU A 29 1.52 32.96 8.71
C GLU A 29 1.49 32.39 10.14
N ASP A 30 1.30 31.07 10.28
CA ASP A 30 1.36 30.40 11.57
C ASP A 30 2.80 30.36 12.11
N LYS A 31 2.95 30.72 13.38
CA LYS A 31 4.25 30.83 14.08
C LYS A 31 4.43 29.77 15.15
N ARG A 32 3.39 28.99 15.42
CA ARG A 32 3.28 28.07 16.55
C ARG A 32 4.16 26.85 16.34
N ALA A 33 5.09 26.62 17.27
CA ALA A 33 5.99 25.48 17.21
C ALA A 33 5.22 24.14 17.20
N GLU A 34 4.11 24.06 17.94
CA GLU A 34 3.27 22.86 18.06
C GLU A 34 2.59 22.43 16.76
N VAL A 35 2.49 23.31 15.75
CA VAL A 35 1.96 22.99 14.42
C VAL A 35 3.08 22.94 13.39
N ILE A 36 3.97 23.93 13.41
CA ILE A 36 5.00 24.10 12.37
C ILE A 36 6.09 23.03 12.44
N ILE A 37 6.49 22.59 13.64
CA ILE A 37 7.50 21.54 13.76
C ILE A 37 6.99 20.21 13.18
N PRO A 38 5.87 19.63 13.65
CA PRO A 38 5.41 18.34 13.13
C PRO A 38 5.02 18.39 11.65
N ALA A 39 4.35 19.45 11.18
CA ALA A 39 4.05 19.61 9.76
C ALA A 39 5.33 19.79 8.92
N GLY A 40 6.32 20.52 9.44
CA GLY A 40 7.60 20.74 8.77
C GLY A 40 8.44 19.47 8.64
N ILE A 41 8.46 18.59 9.65
CA ILE A 41 9.14 17.28 9.57
C ILE A 41 8.60 16.46 8.39
N VAL A 42 7.27 16.32 8.34
CA VAL A 42 6.59 15.57 7.28
C VAL A 42 6.79 16.22 5.91
N PHE A 43 6.78 17.55 5.86
CA PHE A 43 7.03 18.30 4.64
C PHE A 43 8.46 18.08 4.10
N GLY A 44 9.47 18.02 4.97
CA GLY A 44 10.84 17.70 4.57
C GLY A 44 10.95 16.31 3.95
N ILE A 45 10.28 15.31 4.54
CA ILE A 45 10.21 13.96 3.97
C ILE A 45 9.55 13.97 2.58
N ALA A 46 8.43 14.69 2.41
CA ALA A 46 7.76 14.81 1.11
C ALA A 46 8.67 15.46 0.06
N LEU A 47 9.40 16.52 0.43
CA LEU A 47 10.35 17.19 -0.44
C LEU A 47 11.52 16.27 -0.83
N TYR A 48 12.04 15.49 0.12
CA TYR A 48 13.11 14.55 -0.15
C TYR A 48 12.65 13.46 -1.13
N ILE A 49 11.46 12.89 -0.96
CA ILE A 49 10.86 11.93 -1.92
C ILE A 49 10.74 12.55 -3.31
N PHE A 50 10.20 13.77 -3.40
CA PHE A 50 10.07 14.49 -4.66
C PHE A 50 11.43 14.63 -5.38
N LEU A 51 12.47 15.02 -4.63
CA LEU A 51 13.82 15.24 -5.16
C LEU A 51 14.53 13.93 -5.50
N LEU A 52 14.35 12.87 -4.72
CA LEU A 52 14.87 11.54 -5.02
C LEU A 52 14.38 11.07 -6.39
N ASN A 53 13.08 11.19 -6.64
CA ASN A 53 12.49 10.80 -7.91
C ASN A 53 13.02 11.64 -9.09
N LEU A 54 13.16 12.96 -8.89
CA LEU A 54 13.71 13.84 -9.93
C LEU A 54 15.19 13.53 -10.23
N VAL A 55 16.01 13.37 -9.18
CA VAL A 55 17.45 13.14 -9.32
C VAL A 55 17.74 11.76 -9.89
N ALA A 56 16.95 10.74 -9.57
CA ALA A 56 17.15 9.37 -10.04
C ALA A 56 17.08 9.20 -11.57
N HIS A 57 16.46 10.17 -12.28
CA HIS A 57 16.51 10.24 -13.74
C HIS A 57 17.92 10.54 -14.28
N ILE A 58 18.78 11.17 -13.47
CA ILE A 58 20.10 11.68 -13.88
C ILE A 58 21.22 10.92 -13.16
N ILE A 59 21.14 10.81 -11.83
CA ILE A 59 22.14 10.16 -10.99
C ILE A 59 21.46 9.08 -10.14
N LYS A 60 21.85 7.83 -10.37
CA LYS A 60 21.24 6.64 -9.76
C LYS A 60 22.00 6.20 -8.50
N GLY A 61 21.28 5.52 -7.59
CA GLY A 61 21.84 4.93 -6.37
C GLY A 61 22.35 5.96 -5.35
N ILE A 62 23.28 5.54 -4.49
CA ILE A 62 23.77 6.30 -3.32
C ILE A 62 24.23 7.74 -3.66
N PRO A 63 25.01 7.99 -4.73
CA PRO A 63 25.39 9.35 -5.09
C PRO A 63 24.19 10.26 -5.38
N GLY A 64 23.16 9.72 -6.03
CA GLY A 64 21.91 10.43 -6.30
C GLY A 64 21.15 10.79 -5.03
N PHE A 65 21.18 9.92 -4.00
CA PHE A 65 20.52 10.18 -2.72
C PHE A 65 21.14 11.37 -1.99
N TYR A 66 22.48 11.46 -1.96
CA TYR A 66 23.18 12.61 -1.40
C TYR A 66 22.96 13.89 -2.21
N LEU A 67 22.89 13.79 -3.55
CA LEU A 67 22.57 14.94 -4.39
C LEU A 67 21.15 15.46 -4.12
N ALA A 68 20.16 14.58 -3.96
CA ALA A 68 18.80 14.98 -3.60
C ALA A 68 18.78 15.73 -2.24
N LEU A 69 19.51 15.25 -1.24
CA LEU A 69 19.64 15.90 0.06
C LEU A 69 20.33 17.27 -0.05
N LEU A 70 21.36 17.38 -0.88
CA LEU A 70 22.04 18.64 -1.17
C LEU A 70 21.10 19.63 -1.86
N MET A 71 20.33 19.19 -2.85
CA MET A 71 19.32 20.01 -3.53
C MET A 71 18.24 20.50 -2.55
N GLU A 72 17.82 19.66 -1.61
CA GLU A 72 16.87 20.03 -0.55
C GLU A 72 17.42 21.18 0.33
N LEU A 73 18.68 21.06 0.75
CA LEU A 73 19.40 22.09 1.50
C LEU A 73 19.55 23.39 0.69
N LEU A 74 19.97 23.29 -0.57
CA LEU A 74 20.13 24.44 -1.45
C LEU A 74 18.80 25.17 -1.68
N LEU A 75 17.72 24.43 -1.95
CA LEU A 75 16.38 25.00 -2.09
C LEU A 75 15.96 25.75 -0.81
N THR A 76 16.24 25.16 0.35
CA THR A 76 15.98 25.77 1.65
C THR A 76 16.77 27.08 1.84
N VAL A 77 18.06 27.08 1.49
CA VAL A 77 18.93 28.26 1.57
C VAL A 77 18.44 29.36 0.62
N VAL A 78 18.13 29.01 -0.63
CA VAL A 78 17.60 29.94 -1.64
C VAL A 78 16.32 30.61 -1.13
N ILE A 79 15.33 29.82 -0.71
CA ILE A 79 14.06 30.37 -0.18
C ILE A 79 14.30 31.17 1.11
N LYS A 80 15.30 30.81 1.91
CA LYS A 80 15.73 31.56 3.09
C LYS A 80 16.28 32.95 2.76
N LEU A 81 16.98 33.11 1.65
CA LEU A 81 17.49 34.40 1.17
C LEU A 81 16.36 35.30 0.64
N TYR A 82 15.36 34.73 -0.04
CA TYR A 82 14.25 35.49 -0.63
C TYR A 82 13.13 35.87 0.36
N SER A 83 12.92 35.10 1.43
CA SER A 83 11.79 35.30 2.35
C SER A 83 12.24 35.38 3.80
N LYS A 84 12.06 36.55 4.41
CA LYS A 84 12.24 36.74 5.86
C LYS A 84 11.06 36.13 6.64
N THR A 85 11.36 35.62 7.83
CA THR A 85 10.37 35.00 8.71
C THR A 85 10.49 35.50 10.13
N ASP A 86 9.36 35.56 10.81
CA ASP A 86 9.34 35.74 12.25
C ASP A 86 9.85 34.49 12.98
N LYS A 87 10.27 34.67 14.23
CA LYS A 87 10.71 33.57 15.10
C LYS A 87 9.53 32.64 15.42
N LEU A 88 9.83 31.35 15.60
CA LEU A 88 8.86 30.40 16.13
C LEU A 88 8.44 30.83 17.53
N THR A 89 7.14 30.74 17.79
CA THR A 89 6.57 30.95 19.12
C THR A 89 6.35 29.58 19.76
N PHE A 90 7.10 29.30 20.82
CA PHE A 90 6.89 28.10 21.63
C PHE A 90 5.73 28.30 22.61
N PRO A 91 4.91 27.27 22.87
CA PRO A 91 3.80 27.38 23.79
C PRO A 91 4.28 27.62 25.23
N VAL A 92 3.49 28.35 26.00
CA VAL A 92 3.74 28.68 27.41
C VAL A 92 2.54 28.30 28.27
N GLY A 93 2.75 28.16 29.59
CA GLY A 93 1.69 27.84 30.54
C GLY A 93 0.97 26.52 30.22
N ARG A 94 -0.37 26.51 30.30
CA ARG A 94 -1.19 25.31 30.09
C ARG A 94 -0.99 24.69 28.71
N VAL A 95 -0.77 25.49 27.66
CA VAL A 95 -0.53 24.97 26.29
C VAL A 95 0.74 24.14 26.23
N LYS A 96 1.80 24.61 26.89
CA LYS A 96 3.06 23.87 26.98
C LYS A 96 2.83 22.51 27.65
N THR A 97 2.11 22.51 28.76
CA THR A 97 1.77 21.28 29.48
C THR A 97 0.95 20.32 28.60
N VAL A 98 -0.08 20.81 27.91
CA VAL A 98 -0.90 20.01 27.00
C VAL A 98 -0.07 19.45 25.84
N TRP A 99 0.83 20.26 25.27
CA TRP A 99 1.69 19.84 24.16
C TRP A 99 2.69 18.78 24.58
N VAL A 100 3.42 18.99 25.68
CA VAL A 100 4.37 18.00 26.22
C VAL A 100 3.65 16.72 26.62
N PHE A 101 2.51 16.82 27.31
CA PHE A 101 1.72 15.66 27.70
C PHE A 101 1.18 14.91 26.47
N SER A 102 0.71 15.63 25.44
CA SER A 102 0.28 15.03 24.18
C SER A 102 1.41 14.29 23.48
N LEU A 103 2.59 14.90 23.38
CA LEU A 103 3.79 14.27 22.82
C LEU A 103 4.19 13.01 23.58
N MET A 104 4.13 13.02 24.92
CA MET A 104 4.46 11.85 25.73
C MET A 104 3.44 10.73 25.55
N VAL A 105 2.14 11.03 25.66
CA VAL A 105 1.07 10.04 25.55
C VAL A 105 1.04 9.40 24.16
N TRP A 106 1.00 10.22 23.10
CA TRP A 106 1.03 9.72 21.73
C TRP A 106 2.39 9.11 21.37
N GLY A 107 3.49 9.67 21.84
CA GLY A 107 4.83 9.13 21.61
C GLY A 107 4.98 7.73 22.18
N ILE A 108 4.60 7.51 23.45
CA ILE A 108 4.66 6.18 24.07
C ILE A 108 3.67 5.22 23.41
N PHE A 109 2.42 5.65 23.21
CA PHE A 109 1.40 4.80 22.59
C PHE A 109 1.80 4.36 21.18
N LEU A 110 2.14 5.30 20.30
CA LEU A 110 2.52 5.00 18.93
C LEU A 110 3.87 4.30 18.84
N TYR A 111 4.80 4.55 19.76
CA TYR A 111 6.03 3.77 19.85
C TYR A 111 5.69 2.31 20.11
N ILE A 112 4.86 1.98 21.11
CA ILE A 112 4.43 0.60 21.34
C ILE A 112 3.78 0.02 20.08
N ILE A 113 2.91 0.78 19.42
CA ILE A 113 2.19 0.34 18.21
C ILE A 113 3.11 0.08 17.00
N THR A 114 4.12 0.92 16.78
CA THR A 114 5.02 0.80 15.63
C THR A 114 6.26 -0.06 15.92
N ALA A 115 6.59 -0.25 17.19
CA ALA A 115 7.71 -1.06 17.63
C ALA A 115 7.38 -2.53 17.69
N THR A 116 6.17 -2.87 18.11
CA THR A 116 5.68 -4.24 18.14
C THR A 116 4.72 -4.43 16.97
N GLY A 117 4.55 -5.64 16.46
CA GLY A 117 3.60 -5.86 15.36
C GLY A 117 3.71 -7.25 14.74
N HIS A 118 2.65 -7.65 14.05
CA HIS A 118 2.68 -8.86 13.23
C HIS A 118 3.60 -8.64 12.03
N ALA A 119 4.53 -9.59 11.82
CA ALA A 119 5.45 -9.53 10.69
C ALA A 119 4.69 -9.59 9.37
N SER A 120 4.98 -8.62 8.51
CA SER A 120 4.63 -8.52 7.09
C SER A 120 3.16 -8.37 6.72
N SER A 121 2.84 -7.25 6.05
CA SER A 121 1.78 -7.19 5.04
C SER A 121 2.42 -7.41 3.66
N GLY A 122 1.64 -7.88 2.69
CA GLY A 122 2.12 -8.00 1.29
C GLY A 122 2.65 -6.68 0.73
N ASP A 123 2.07 -5.55 1.14
CA ASP A 123 2.56 -4.23 0.77
C ASP A 123 3.93 -3.92 1.41
N ALA A 124 4.13 -4.20 2.71
CA ALA A 124 5.42 -3.94 3.35
C ALA A 124 6.55 -4.69 2.64
N SER A 125 6.34 -5.98 2.33
CA SER A 125 7.29 -6.77 1.56
C SER A 125 7.56 -6.20 0.17
N ASN A 126 6.51 -5.77 -0.55
CA ASN A 126 6.66 -5.12 -1.85
C ASN A 126 7.50 -3.83 -1.77
N HIS A 127 7.32 -3.00 -0.74
CA HIS A 127 8.14 -1.80 -0.56
C HIS A 127 9.62 -2.16 -0.33
N TYR A 128 9.93 -3.21 0.42
CA TYR A 128 11.32 -3.64 0.68
C TYR A 128 12.00 -4.14 -0.59
N ILE A 129 11.28 -4.91 -1.39
CA ILE A 129 11.71 -5.41 -2.69
C ILE A 129 12.07 -4.24 -3.62
N LEU A 130 11.15 -3.29 -3.82
CA LEU A 130 11.37 -2.13 -4.69
C LEU A 130 12.44 -1.19 -4.13
N ALA A 131 12.51 -1.03 -2.81
CA ALA A 131 13.53 -0.22 -2.14
C ALA A 131 14.95 -0.79 -2.35
N SER A 132 15.08 -2.12 -2.35
CA SER A 132 16.35 -2.80 -2.57
C SER A 132 16.85 -2.63 -4.02
N LEU A 133 15.95 -2.73 -5.00
CA LEU A 133 16.26 -2.44 -6.41
C LEU A 133 16.65 -0.96 -6.60
N PHE A 134 15.88 -0.03 -6.04
CA PHE A 134 16.17 1.40 -6.12
C PHE A 134 17.52 1.77 -5.50
N LEU A 135 17.86 1.17 -4.34
CA LEU A 135 19.17 1.30 -3.70
C LEU A 135 20.32 0.93 -4.64
N ARG A 136 20.12 -0.08 -5.50
CA ARG A 136 21.10 -0.58 -6.47
C ARG A 136 21.18 0.27 -7.74
N GLY A 137 20.31 1.26 -7.89
CA GLY A 137 20.29 2.16 -9.03
C GLY A 137 19.24 1.83 -10.10
N ASP A 138 18.31 0.92 -9.81
CA ASP A 138 17.18 0.66 -10.71
C ASP A 138 16.21 1.85 -10.73
N TYR A 139 16.22 2.60 -11.83
CA TYR A 139 15.32 3.73 -12.06
C TYR A 139 15.14 4.00 -13.57
N PRO A 140 13.89 4.18 -14.07
CA PRO A 140 12.62 3.94 -13.36
C PRO A 140 12.54 2.50 -12.85
N ILE A 141 11.90 2.29 -11.70
CA ILE A 141 11.97 1.00 -10.99
C ILE A 141 11.23 -0.06 -11.81
N HIS A 142 11.84 -1.21 -12.04
CA HIS A 142 11.27 -2.34 -12.74
C HIS A 142 10.68 -3.37 -11.77
N SER A 143 9.79 -4.22 -12.27
CA SER A 143 9.32 -5.38 -11.52
C SER A 143 10.46 -6.38 -11.37
N PRO A 144 10.82 -6.80 -10.14
CA PRO A 144 11.91 -7.75 -9.91
C PRO A 144 11.73 -9.10 -10.61
N TYR A 145 10.47 -9.52 -10.72
CA TYR A 145 10.05 -10.83 -11.22
C TYR A 145 9.68 -10.80 -12.70
N GLN A 146 9.53 -9.59 -13.26
CA GLN A 146 9.30 -9.30 -14.68
C GLN A 146 10.11 -8.05 -15.07
N PRO A 147 11.44 -8.14 -15.18
CA PRO A 147 12.31 -6.96 -15.33
C PRO A 147 12.07 -6.16 -16.61
N ASP A 148 11.34 -6.74 -17.57
CA ASP A 148 10.94 -6.05 -18.80
C ASP A 148 9.75 -5.07 -18.59
N PHE A 149 9.15 -5.06 -17.40
CA PHE A 149 8.05 -4.17 -17.03
C PHE A 149 8.44 -3.22 -15.89
N LEU A 150 7.90 -2.02 -15.94
CA LEU A 150 8.05 -1.03 -14.88
C LEU A 150 7.10 -1.31 -13.70
N ALA A 151 7.60 -1.04 -12.49
CA ALA A 151 6.83 -1.01 -11.27
C ALA A 151 6.31 0.41 -11.06
N TYR A 152 4.98 0.57 -11.09
CA TYR A 152 4.34 1.89 -11.01
C TYR A 152 3.58 2.16 -9.72
N TYR A 153 3.47 1.15 -8.85
CA TYR A 153 2.60 1.17 -7.67
C TYR A 153 3.34 1.68 -6.43
N HIS A 154 2.88 2.80 -5.84
CA HIS A 154 3.30 3.33 -4.55
C HIS A 154 4.81 3.53 -4.36
N ILE A 155 5.50 3.94 -5.43
CA ILE A 155 6.96 3.94 -5.49
C ILE A 155 7.62 4.94 -4.51
N GLY A 156 6.91 5.99 -4.09
CA GLY A 156 7.46 7.01 -3.17
C GLY A 156 7.91 6.43 -1.81
N GLY A 157 7.17 5.47 -1.25
CA GLY A 157 7.55 4.82 0.01
C GLY A 157 8.80 3.95 -0.14
N ALA A 158 8.91 3.22 -1.25
CA ALA A 158 10.07 2.38 -1.55
C ALA A 158 11.33 3.22 -1.81
N GLN A 159 11.21 4.33 -2.53
CA GLN A 159 12.31 5.27 -2.77
C GLN A 159 12.88 5.84 -1.48
N LEU A 160 11.99 6.25 -0.55
CA LEU A 160 12.39 6.72 0.78
C LEU A 160 13.19 5.64 1.51
N LEU A 161 12.64 4.43 1.64
CA LEU A 161 13.28 3.31 2.35
C LEU A 161 14.63 2.93 1.72
N GLY A 162 14.72 2.86 0.39
CA GLY A 162 15.96 2.53 -0.34
C GLY A 162 17.04 3.58 -0.13
N ALA A 163 16.69 4.86 -0.23
CA ALA A 163 17.63 5.95 0.00
C ALA A 163 18.16 5.98 1.43
N LEU A 164 17.28 5.78 2.41
CA LEU A 164 17.63 5.75 3.82
C LEU A 164 18.54 4.58 4.15
N LYS A 165 18.21 3.37 3.66
CA LYS A 165 19.07 2.21 3.83
C LYS A 165 20.46 2.46 3.26
N GLY A 166 20.55 3.07 2.08
CA GLY A 166 21.84 3.42 1.44
C GLY A 166 22.67 4.44 2.20
N ILE A 167 22.03 5.38 2.91
CA ILE A 167 22.75 6.41 3.68
C ILE A 167 23.10 5.91 5.09
N THR A 168 22.19 5.20 5.76
CA THR A 168 22.27 4.89 7.19
C THR A 168 22.68 3.46 7.52
N ASP A 169 22.60 2.54 6.55
CA ASP A 169 22.75 1.09 6.73
C ASP A 169 21.68 0.45 7.66
N GLY A 170 20.57 1.15 7.92
CA GLY A 170 19.44 0.63 8.69
C GLY A 170 18.76 -0.58 8.03
N SER A 171 18.17 -1.46 8.83
CA SER A 171 17.27 -2.50 8.30
C SER A 171 15.99 -1.85 7.78
N PHE A 172 15.31 -2.51 6.83
CA PHE A 172 14.08 -1.95 6.27
C PHE A 172 12.96 -1.86 7.30
N GLU A 173 12.87 -2.84 8.20
CA GLU A 173 11.89 -2.90 9.29
C GLU A 173 12.10 -1.75 10.27
N PHE A 174 13.34 -1.52 10.70
CA PHE A 174 13.67 -0.40 11.59
C PHE A 174 13.30 0.95 10.96
N LEU A 175 13.68 1.15 9.70
CA LEU A 175 13.38 2.38 8.97
C LEU A 175 11.86 2.54 8.81
N PHE A 176 11.16 1.50 8.35
CA PHE A 176 9.71 1.47 8.22
C PHE A 176 9.01 1.86 9.52
N SER A 177 9.35 1.22 10.65
CA SER A 177 8.82 1.55 11.98
C SER A 177 9.08 2.99 12.37
N LEU A 178 10.29 3.48 12.15
CA LEU A 178 10.69 4.82 12.52
C LEU A 178 9.89 5.87 11.74
N PHE A 179 9.72 5.68 10.43
CA PHE A 179 8.94 6.60 9.60
C PHE A 179 7.45 6.50 9.89
N SER A 180 6.94 5.31 10.22
CA SER A 180 5.57 5.15 10.72
C SER A 180 5.35 5.91 12.02
N LEU A 181 6.27 5.78 12.98
CA LEU A 181 6.20 6.51 14.24
C LEU A 181 6.21 8.03 14.02
N ILE A 182 7.16 8.53 13.23
CA ILE A 182 7.31 9.97 12.95
C ILE A 182 6.07 10.51 12.23
N SER A 183 5.54 9.78 11.26
CA SER A 183 4.37 10.20 10.48
C SER A 183 3.12 10.25 11.34
N LEU A 184 2.83 9.18 12.09
CA LEU A 184 1.67 9.10 12.97
C LEU A 184 1.75 10.10 14.11
N LEU A 185 2.93 10.29 14.71
CA LEU A 185 3.14 11.29 15.75
C LEU A 185 2.92 12.70 15.17
N SER A 186 3.45 12.99 13.98
CA SER A 186 3.25 14.29 13.34
C SER A 186 1.80 14.55 12.97
N ILE A 187 1.09 13.56 12.43
CA ILE A 187 -0.36 13.63 12.19
C ILE A 187 -1.08 13.97 13.49
N SER A 188 -0.78 13.25 14.58
CA SER A 188 -1.47 13.47 15.86
C SER A 188 -1.26 14.90 16.37
N GLN A 189 -0.04 15.42 16.33
CA GLN A 189 0.26 16.77 16.80
C GLN A 189 -0.38 17.85 15.92
N VAL A 190 -0.29 17.74 14.58
CA VAL A 190 -0.93 18.71 13.69
C VAL A 190 -2.44 18.72 13.91
N LEU A 191 -3.09 17.55 13.94
CA LEU A 191 -4.53 17.45 14.15
C LEU A 191 -4.98 18.02 15.50
N THR A 192 -4.21 17.83 16.58
CA THR A 192 -4.53 18.40 17.90
C THR A 192 -4.44 19.92 17.91
N PHE A 193 -3.47 20.53 17.22
CA PHE A 193 -3.14 21.95 17.40
C PHE A 193 -3.48 22.84 16.20
N ILE A 194 -3.85 22.30 15.04
CA ILE A 194 -4.09 23.10 13.82
C ILE A 194 -5.10 24.22 14.05
N LEU A 195 -6.19 23.93 14.78
CA LEU A 195 -7.17 24.90 15.21
C LEU A 195 -6.95 25.25 16.69
N LYS A 196 -6.50 26.47 16.98
CA LYS A 196 -6.34 26.94 18.36
C LYS A 196 -7.69 27.43 18.92
N PRO A 197 -8.20 26.88 20.04
CA PRO A 197 -9.35 27.44 20.72
C PRO A 197 -9.02 28.83 21.28
N LYS A 198 -9.98 29.74 21.28
CA LYS A 198 -9.83 31.08 21.88
C LYS A 198 -9.76 31.03 23.40
N ASP A 199 -10.44 30.06 24.01
CA ASP A 199 -10.42 29.79 25.45
C ASP A 199 -9.99 28.34 25.71
N GLU A 200 -8.68 28.15 25.84
CA GLU A 200 -8.07 26.84 26.11
C GLU A 200 -8.44 26.31 27.50
N LYS A 201 -8.87 27.19 28.41
CA LYS A 201 -9.26 26.77 29.75
C LYS A 201 -10.57 26.00 29.73
N ALA A 202 -11.43 26.29 28.75
CA ALA A 202 -12.76 25.70 28.58
C ALA A 202 -12.75 24.28 27.98
N ILE A 203 -11.65 23.84 27.36
CA ILE A 203 -11.55 22.49 26.77
C ILE A 203 -10.90 21.52 27.78
N PRO A 204 -11.60 20.47 28.22
CA PRO A 204 -11.01 19.40 29.02
C PRO A 204 -9.84 18.73 28.31
N LEU A 205 -8.79 18.39 29.07
CA LEU A 205 -7.58 17.74 28.55
C LEU A 205 -7.89 16.50 27.66
N PRO A 206 -8.82 15.59 28.02
CA PRO A 206 -9.13 14.42 27.19
C PRO A 206 -9.68 14.75 25.80
N LEU A 207 -10.35 15.90 25.62
CA LEU A 207 -10.89 16.27 24.31
C LEU A 207 -9.79 16.67 23.32
N PHE A 208 -8.59 17.06 23.76
CA PHE A 208 -7.47 17.33 22.84
C PHE A 208 -6.95 16.06 22.15
N PHE A 209 -7.22 14.88 22.73
CA PHE A 209 -6.84 13.59 22.18
C PHE A 209 -7.89 13.01 21.23
N LEU A 210 -9.06 13.64 21.13
CA LEU A 210 -10.19 13.08 20.40
C LEU A 210 -9.97 13.06 18.88
N VAL A 211 -9.62 14.19 18.28
CA VAL A 211 -9.39 14.25 16.81
C VAL A 211 -8.31 13.25 16.37
N PRO A 212 -7.13 13.18 17.01
CA PRO A 212 -6.16 12.17 16.63
C PRO A 212 -6.61 10.75 16.95
N ALA A 213 -7.39 10.49 18.01
CA ALA A 213 -7.95 9.16 18.26
C ALA A 213 -8.92 8.72 17.15
N VAL A 214 -9.81 9.60 16.70
CA VAL A 214 -10.71 9.31 15.57
C VAL A 214 -9.92 9.17 14.26
N GLY A 215 -8.94 10.04 14.02
CA GLY A 215 -8.14 10.02 12.80
C GLY A 215 -7.16 8.85 12.69
N ILE A 216 -6.62 8.37 13.79
CA ILE A 216 -5.52 7.39 13.78
C ILE A 216 -6.00 6.01 14.24
N ILE A 217 -6.85 5.95 15.28
CA ILE A 217 -7.28 4.68 15.88
C ILE A 217 -8.51 4.13 15.16
N SER A 218 -9.57 4.94 15.03
CA SER A 218 -10.81 4.51 14.36
C SER A 218 -10.85 4.77 12.86
N LEU A 219 -9.88 5.52 12.32
CA LEU A 219 -9.80 5.94 10.91
C LEU A 219 -11.12 6.53 10.40
N GLY A 220 -11.74 7.38 11.24
CA GLY A 220 -12.97 8.10 10.97
C GLY A 220 -14.27 7.28 11.09
N GLN A 221 -14.19 6.02 11.55
CA GLN A 221 -15.39 5.26 11.86
C GLN A 221 -16.12 5.88 13.06
N PHE A 222 -17.42 6.12 12.90
CA PHE A 222 -18.35 6.51 13.96
C PHE A 222 -19.41 5.43 14.13
N MET A 223 -19.51 4.87 15.33
CA MET A 223 -20.40 3.75 15.66
C MET A 223 -21.41 4.18 16.72
N LEU A 224 -22.65 3.70 16.56
CA LEU A 224 -23.77 3.99 17.45
C LEU A 224 -24.43 2.66 17.85
N SER A 225 -23.86 1.93 18.81
CA SER A 225 -24.40 0.62 19.18
C SER A 225 -25.61 0.77 20.10
N TRP A 226 -26.79 0.32 19.67
CA TRP A 226 -27.94 0.21 20.57
C TRP A 226 -27.86 -1.11 21.35
N PRO A 227 -27.94 -1.10 22.69
CA PRO A 227 -27.66 -2.27 23.52
C PRO A 227 -28.60 -3.48 23.27
N PHE A 228 -29.76 -3.27 22.65
CA PHE A 228 -30.73 -4.35 22.36
C PHE A 228 -30.50 -5.08 21.02
N VAL A 229 -29.51 -4.65 20.23
CA VAL A 229 -29.25 -5.19 18.88
C VAL A 229 -28.26 -6.37 18.91
N PHE A 230 -27.42 -6.42 19.93
CA PHE A 230 -26.45 -7.50 20.13
C PHE A 230 -26.94 -8.39 21.27
N GLU A 231 -26.80 -9.70 21.12
CA GLU A 231 -27.18 -10.64 22.16
C GLU A 231 -26.45 -10.30 23.47
N LEU A 232 -27.23 -9.91 24.49
CA LEU A 232 -26.78 -9.68 25.87
C LEU A 232 -25.94 -10.81 26.50
N PRO A 233 -26.05 -12.11 26.13
CA PRO A 233 -25.16 -13.16 26.65
C PRO A 233 -23.65 -12.99 26.37
N GLN A 234 -23.22 -12.01 25.58
CA GLN A 234 -21.80 -11.67 25.46
C GLN A 234 -21.30 -10.66 26.51
N ILE A 235 -22.19 -9.89 27.13
CA ILE A 235 -21.84 -8.94 28.22
C ILE A 235 -21.51 -9.70 29.52
N SER A 236 -22.07 -10.90 29.72
CA SER A 236 -21.74 -11.76 30.88
C SER A 236 -20.26 -12.17 30.89
N ASN A 237 -19.61 -12.20 29.72
CA ASN A 237 -18.16 -12.43 29.59
C ASN A 237 -17.34 -11.13 29.80
N GLY A 238 -17.98 -10.02 30.19
CA GLY A 238 -17.38 -8.73 30.48
C GLY A 238 -17.64 -7.67 29.39
N LEU A 239 -17.90 -6.43 29.81
CA LEU A 239 -18.17 -5.28 28.91
C LEU A 239 -17.04 -5.05 27.89
N LEU A 240 -15.78 -5.18 28.29
CA LEU A 240 -14.64 -5.02 27.40
C LEU A 240 -14.56 -6.13 26.35
N ASN A 241 -14.86 -7.36 26.74
CA ASN A 241 -14.90 -8.49 25.82
C ASN A 241 -16.02 -8.28 24.78
N TRP A 242 -17.21 -7.87 25.23
CA TRP A 242 -18.31 -7.52 24.32
C TRP A 242 -17.95 -6.38 23.34
N LEU A 243 -17.31 -5.30 23.82
CA LEU A 243 -16.87 -4.21 22.96
C LEU A 243 -15.83 -4.66 21.92
N ALA A 244 -14.96 -5.61 22.25
CA ALA A 244 -13.97 -6.15 21.32
C ALA A 244 -14.59 -6.98 20.18
N HIS A 245 -15.80 -7.51 20.37
CA HIS A 245 -16.55 -8.29 19.37
C HIS A 245 -17.45 -7.43 18.48
N LEU A 246 -17.52 -6.11 18.72
CA LEU A 246 -18.28 -5.23 17.83
C LEU A 246 -17.65 -5.20 16.44
N PRO A 247 -18.47 -5.25 15.37
CA PRO A 247 -17.97 -5.31 14.01
C PRO A 247 -17.24 -4.01 13.69
N ILE A 248 -15.92 -4.11 13.53
CA ILE A 248 -15.13 -3.06 12.91
C ILE A 248 -15.27 -3.23 11.41
N TYR A 249 -15.48 -2.14 10.69
CA TYR A 249 -15.51 -2.17 9.24
C TYR A 249 -14.23 -2.83 8.75
N GLY A 250 -14.26 -4.08 8.32
CA GLY A 250 -13.10 -4.86 7.93
C GLY A 250 -13.21 -5.17 6.46
N VAL A 251 -12.53 -4.39 5.63
CA VAL A 251 -12.67 -4.51 4.20
C VAL A 251 -11.32 -4.47 3.50
N PHE A 252 -11.09 -5.46 2.64
CA PHE A 252 -9.83 -5.67 1.94
C PHE A 252 -9.38 -4.40 1.19
N GLY A 253 -8.13 -4.00 1.41
CA GLY A 253 -7.52 -2.80 0.82
C GLY A 253 -7.87 -1.46 1.48
N ALA A 254 -8.79 -1.42 2.45
CA ALA A 254 -9.01 -0.25 3.31
C ALA A 254 -8.18 -0.38 4.60
N SER A 255 -7.65 0.73 5.09
CA SER A 255 -7.07 0.76 6.44
C SER A 255 -8.24 0.87 7.41
N THR A 256 -8.40 -0.13 8.28
CA THR A 256 -9.58 -0.23 9.15
C THR A 256 -9.26 -0.24 10.64
N SER A 257 -7.98 -0.40 10.95
CA SER A 257 -7.38 -0.30 12.27
C SER A 257 -6.04 0.44 12.15
N LEU A 258 -5.53 0.94 13.27
CA LEU A 258 -4.20 1.56 13.32
C LEU A 258 -3.09 0.59 12.90
N ASP A 259 -3.20 -0.69 13.24
CA ASP A 259 -2.22 -1.72 12.86
C ASP A 259 -2.17 -1.87 11.33
N SER A 260 -3.34 -2.01 10.70
CA SER A 260 -3.46 -2.03 9.24
C SER A 260 -2.98 -0.73 8.60
N PHE A 261 -3.26 0.43 9.21
CA PHE A 261 -2.81 1.72 8.68
C PHE A 261 -1.29 1.87 8.71
N ALA A 262 -0.64 1.41 9.79
CA ALA A 262 0.81 1.38 9.89
C ALA A 262 1.44 0.42 8.85
N LEU A 263 0.77 -0.70 8.55
CA LEU A 263 1.19 -1.65 7.51
C LEU A 263 0.98 -1.12 6.08
N PHE A 264 -0.05 -0.31 5.84
CA PHE A 264 -0.27 0.42 4.58
C PHE A 264 0.57 1.71 4.52
N PHE A 265 1.89 1.53 4.60
CA PHE A 265 2.88 2.62 4.75
C PHE A 265 2.73 3.75 3.73
N HIS A 266 2.52 3.41 2.46
CA HIS A 266 2.29 4.36 1.38
C HIS A 266 1.12 5.31 1.67
N ARG A 267 0.00 4.76 2.15
CA ARG A 267 -1.21 5.52 2.46
C ARG A 267 -1.01 6.39 3.68
N MET A 268 -0.38 5.83 4.71
CA MET A 268 -0.06 6.57 5.93
C MET A 268 0.87 7.75 5.64
N LEU A 269 1.93 7.56 4.85
CA LEU A 269 2.80 8.65 4.40
C LEU A 269 2.00 9.70 3.60
N SER A 270 1.18 9.29 2.64
CA SER A 270 0.40 10.20 1.80
C SER A 270 -0.62 11.03 2.61
N ILE A 271 -1.30 10.41 3.57
CA ILE A 271 -2.20 11.11 4.50
C ILE A 271 -1.40 12.07 5.40
N SER A 272 -0.18 11.70 5.83
CA SER A 272 0.68 12.61 6.59
C SER A 272 1.04 13.85 5.78
N PHE A 273 1.38 13.70 4.49
CA PHE A 273 1.66 14.82 3.59
C PHE A 273 0.45 15.72 3.42
N PHE A 274 -0.75 15.15 3.26
CA PHE A 274 -1.99 15.92 3.22
C PHE A 274 -2.26 16.70 4.52
N VAL A 275 -2.04 16.08 5.68
CA VAL A 275 -2.19 16.75 6.99
C VAL A 275 -1.16 17.87 7.16
N ALA A 276 0.08 17.68 6.69
CA ALA A 276 1.13 18.69 6.70
C ALA A 276 0.84 19.89 5.78
N LEU A 277 -0.04 19.75 4.78
CA LEU A 277 -0.52 20.85 3.94
C LEU A 277 -1.54 21.76 4.64
N LEU A 278 -2.20 21.31 5.71
CA LEU A 278 -3.27 22.08 6.36
C LEU A 278 -2.85 23.50 6.79
N PRO A 279 -1.66 23.75 7.39
CA PRO A 279 -1.22 25.10 7.72
C PRO A 279 -1.05 26.00 6.49
N LEU A 280 -0.62 25.44 5.35
CA LEU A 280 -0.45 26.16 4.09
C LEU A 280 -1.77 26.53 3.44
N ILE A 281 -2.77 25.64 3.54
CA ILE A 281 -4.09 25.84 2.94
C ILE A 281 -4.93 26.77 3.80
N LEU A 282 -4.92 26.59 5.12
CA LEU A 282 -5.80 27.32 6.04
C LEU A 282 -5.22 28.67 6.49
N ILE A 283 -3.90 28.80 6.53
CA ILE A 283 -3.19 30.00 7.03
C ILE A 283 -2.03 30.37 6.07
N PRO A 284 -2.27 30.54 4.75
CA PRO A 284 -1.21 30.86 3.80
C PRO A 284 -0.61 32.24 4.03
N LYS A 285 0.69 32.40 3.76
CA LYS A 285 1.35 33.71 3.71
C LYS A 285 0.98 34.47 2.43
N MET A 286 0.01 35.37 2.53
CA MET A 286 -0.58 36.04 1.35
C MET A 286 0.37 37.01 0.63
N LYS A 287 1.36 37.57 1.34
CA LYS A 287 2.31 38.55 0.78
C LYS A 287 3.24 37.95 -0.29
N SER A 288 3.46 36.63 -0.27
CA SER A 288 4.37 35.94 -1.19
C SER A 288 3.77 34.59 -1.57
N LYS A 289 2.81 34.60 -2.51
CA LYS A 289 2.07 33.40 -2.94
C LYS A 289 2.97 32.30 -3.52
N ALA A 290 4.11 32.67 -4.13
CA ALA A 290 5.01 31.74 -4.80
C ALA A 290 5.53 30.61 -3.89
N VAL A 291 5.96 30.92 -2.66
CA VAL A 291 6.50 29.90 -1.74
C VAL A 291 5.41 28.90 -1.31
N PRO A 292 4.24 29.30 -0.76
CA PRO A 292 3.14 28.38 -0.49
C PRO A 292 2.71 27.58 -1.72
N SER A 293 2.62 28.20 -2.90
CA SER A 293 2.26 27.51 -4.14
C SER A 293 3.27 26.42 -4.52
N LEU A 294 4.58 26.74 -4.46
CA LEU A 294 5.64 25.77 -4.69
C LEU A 294 5.55 24.62 -3.69
N LEU A 295 5.32 24.91 -2.41
CA LEU A 295 5.22 23.88 -1.39
C LEU A 295 3.99 22.97 -1.58
N ILE A 296 2.85 23.55 -1.94
CA ILE A 296 1.63 22.78 -2.29
C ILE A 296 1.88 21.88 -3.49
N LEU A 297 2.57 22.39 -4.52
CA LEU A 297 2.94 21.61 -5.69
C LEU A 297 3.82 20.42 -5.33
N LEU A 298 4.91 20.66 -4.59
CA LEU A 298 5.86 19.62 -4.21
C LEU A 298 5.19 18.52 -3.36
N SER A 299 4.35 18.88 -2.39
CA SER A 299 3.65 17.88 -1.57
C SER A 299 2.57 17.12 -2.35
N LEU A 300 1.77 17.77 -3.19
CA LEU A 300 0.75 17.06 -3.97
C LEU A 300 1.38 16.12 -4.99
N SER A 301 2.51 16.49 -5.58
CA SER A 301 3.29 15.62 -6.45
C SER A 301 3.90 14.44 -5.66
N ALA A 302 4.42 14.67 -4.46
CA ALA A 302 4.86 13.58 -3.58
C ALA A 302 3.72 12.65 -3.14
N ILE A 303 2.51 13.17 -2.89
CA ILE A 303 1.31 12.37 -2.63
C ILE A 303 0.97 11.52 -3.86
N ALA A 304 0.99 12.11 -5.06
CA ALA A 304 0.74 11.38 -6.31
C ALA A 304 1.75 10.24 -6.54
N LEU A 305 3.00 10.40 -6.10
CA LEU A 305 4.03 9.37 -6.22
C LEU A 305 3.91 8.27 -5.15
N THR A 306 3.28 8.58 -4.02
CA THR A 306 3.23 7.70 -2.85
C THR A 306 1.91 6.93 -2.76
N ASP A 307 0.76 7.57 -2.94
CA ASP A 307 -0.56 6.92 -3.04
C ASP A 307 -1.48 7.77 -3.93
N GLU A 308 -1.75 7.27 -5.13
CA GLU A 308 -2.54 7.97 -6.14
C GLU A 308 -4.00 8.09 -5.73
N SER A 309 -4.48 7.15 -4.91
CA SER A 309 -5.84 7.18 -4.37
C SER A 309 -6.01 8.40 -3.47
N VAL A 310 -5.03 8.66 -2.60
CA VAL A 310 -5.03 9.84 -1.73
C VAL A 310 -4.89 11.11 -2.55
N PHE A 311 -4.04 11.12 -3.59
CA PHE A 311 -3.91 12.26 -4.49
C PHE A 311 -5.24 12.60 -5.17
N ILE A 312 -5.89 11.64 -5.83
CA ILE A 312 -7.14 11.83 -6.58
C ILE A 312 -8.24 12.40 -5.70
N VAL A 313 -8.40 11.88 -4.48
CA VAL A 313 -9.50 12.32 -3.58
C VAL A 313 -9.23 13.66 -2.91
N THR A 314 -7.96 14.04 -2.70
CA THR A 314 -7.61 15.28 -2.00
C THR A 314 -7.34 16.47 -2.93
N VAL A 315 -6.81 16.24 -4.15
CA VAL A 315 -6.38 17.31 -5.06
C VAL A 315 -7.52 18.25 -5.43
N VAL A 316 -8.73 17.73 -5.66
CA VAL A 316 -9.92 18.53 -5.98
C VAL A 316 -10.27 19.47 -4.82
N ALA A 317 -10.26 18.96 -3.59
CA ALA A 317 -10.51 19.76 -2.40
C ALA A 317 -9.43 20.85 -2.23
N VAL A 318 -8.16 20.49 -2.41
CA VAL A 318 -7.05 21.46 -2.30
C VAL A 318 -7.17 22.56 -3.36
N PHE A 319 -7.50 22.23 -4.61
CA PHE A 319 -7.69 23.23 -5.68
C PHE A 319 -8.82 24.21 -5.35
N ILE A 320 -9.98 23.69 -4.93
CA ILE A 320 -11.13 24.54 -4.58
C ILE A 320 -10.79 25.44 -3.39
N ILE A 321 -10.24 24.88 -2.30
CA ILE A 321 -9.98 25.65 -1.09
C ILE A 321 -8.87 26.68 -1.29
N THR A 322 -7.80 26.35 -2.04
CA THR A 322 -6.71 27.30 -2.35
C THR A 322 -7.15 28.44 -3.25
N ALA A 323 -8.15 28.25 -4.13
CA ALA A 323 -8.75 29.33 -4.91
C ALA A 323 -9.34 30.43 -3.99
N PHE A 324 -9.96 30.03 -2.88
CA PHE A 324 -10.60 30.95 -1.95
C PHE A 324 -9.67 31.47 -0.84
N THR A 325 -8.67 30.69 -0.44
CA THR A 325 -7.74 31.04 0.65
C THR A 325 -6.49 31.76 0.14
N LEU A 326 -5.71 31.14 -0.74
CA LEU A 326 -4.40 31.64 -1.22
C LEU A 326 -4.52 32.56 -2.45
N PHE A 327 -5.40 32.23 -3.40
CA PHE A 327 -5.48 32.91 -4.70
C PHE A 327 -6.70 33.82 -4.86
N ARG A 328 -7.27 34.32 -3.75
CA ARG A 328 -8.41 35.23 -3.79
C ARG A 328 -8.20 36.35 -4.83
N LYS A 329 -9.04 36.39 -5.87
CA LYS A 329 -8.99 37.33 -7.02
C LYS A 329 -7.80 37.17 -8.00
N SER A 330 -7.02 36.09 -7.91
CA SER A 330 -5.88 35.79 -8.79
C SER A 330 -6.05 34.44 -9.51
N TYR A 331 -7.18 34.29 -10.21
CA TYR A 331 -7.57 33.01 -10.83
C TYR A 331 -6.59 32.50 -11.89
N LEU A 332 -5.88 33.39 -12.61
CA LEU A 332 -4.84 32.98 -13.58
C LEU A 332 -3.66 32.28 -12.90
N MET A 333 -3.17 32.81 -11.77
CA MET A 333 -2.10 32.17 -11.01
C MET A 333 -2.55 30.84 -10.38
N TRP A 334 -3.82 30.77 -9.97
CA TRP A 334 -4.42 29.53 -9.49
C TRP A 334 -4.49 28.48 -10.60
N ALA A 335 -4.97 28.86 -11.79
CA ALA A 335 -5.01 27.96 -12.95
C ALA A 335 -3.60 27.49 -13.32
N PHE A 336 -2.61 28.39 -13.32
CA PHE A 336 -1.21 28.03 -13.54
C PHE A 336 -0.69 27.03 -12.50
N LEU A 337 -1.02 27.21 -11.22
CA LEU A 337 -0.67 26.24 -10.18
C LEU A 337 -1.32 24.87 -10.45
N CYS A 338 -2.62 24.84 -10.74
CA CYS A 338 -3.35 23.60 -11.02
C CYS A 338 -2.73 22.86 -12.21
N ILE A 339 -2.46 23.56 -13.31
CA ILE A 339 -1.80 23.00 -14.50
C ILE A 339 -0.40 22.50 -14.15
N SER A 340 0.37 23.27 -13.37
CA SER A 340 1.72 22.88 -12.95
C SER A 340 1.69 21.61 -12.10
N ILE A 341 0.73 21.48 -11.18
CA ILE A 341 0.57 20.28 -10.34
C ILE A 341 0.27 19.06 -11.20
N VAL A 342 -0.71 19.18 -12.10
CA VAL A 342 -1.05 18.08 -13.02
C VAL A 342 0.16 17.72 -13.88
N THR A 343 0.82 18.71 -14.46
CA THR A 343 1.99 18.50 -15.34
C THR A 343 3.15 17.84 -14.59
N VAL A 344 3.50 18.33 -13.39
CA VAL A 344 4.60 17.77 -12.59
C VAL A 344 4.25 16.38 -12.13
N SER A 345 3.03 16.11 -11.65
CA SER A 345 2.60 14.76 -11.28
C SER A 345 2.64 13.77 -12.46
N LEU A 346 2.44 14.24 -13.70
CA LEU A 346 2.59 13.44 -14.91
C LEU A 346 4.05 13.27 -15.38
N ILE A 347 4.91 14.23 -15.12
CA ILE A 347 6.34 14.13 -15.47
C ILE A 347 7.08 13.25 -14.46
N GLN A 348 6.64 13.24 -13.19
CA GLN A 348 7.25 12.44 -12.14
C GLN A 348 7.14 10.93 -12.34
N GLY A 349 6.34 10.44 -13.30
CA GLY A 349 6.18 9.01 -13.53
C GLY A 349 5.15 8.40 -12.59
N GLY A 350 5.30 7.10 -12.28
CA GLY A 350 4.31 6.34 -11.52
C GLY A 350 3.05 5.99 -12.33
N ILE A 351 2.06 5.42 -11.65
CA ILE A 351 0.89 4.81 -12.32
C ILE A 351 0.01 5.85 -13.03
N ILE A 352 -0.08 7.09 -12.54
CA ILE A 352 -0.86 8.16 -13.21
C ILE A 352 -0.28 8.44 -14.60
N THR A 353 1.04 8.54 -14.69
CA THR A 353 1.75 8.79 -15.95
C THR A 353 1.56 7.63 -16.90
N ASP A 354 1.77 6.41 -16.41
CA ASP A 354 1.65 5.20 -17.22
C ASP A 354 0.22 5.05 -17.76
N SER A 355 -0.80 5.32 -16.95
CA SER A 355 -2.18 5.21 -17.41
C SER A 355 -2.65 6.25 -18.41
N ILE A 356 -2.00 7.40 -18.50
CA ILE A 356 -2.33 8.40 -19.51
C ILE A 356 -1.55 8.15 -20.81
N PHE A 357 -0.28 7.73 -20.72
CA PHE A 357 0.62 7.67 -21.87
C PHE A 357 0.91 6.26 -22.40
N SER A 358 0.54 5.20 -21.70
CA SER A 358 0.75 3.82 -22.16
C SER A 358 -0.11 3.49 -23.39
N ARG A 359 0.55 3.34 -24.54
CA ARG A 359 -0.07 3.04 -25.84
C ARG A 359 -0.81 1.69 -25.89
N ASN A 360 -0.59 0.82 -24.92
CA ASN A 360 -1.24 -0.50 -24.87
C ASN A 360 -2.56 -0.49 -24.10
N GLY A 361 -2.98 0.61 -23.47
CA GLY A 361 -4.28 0.73 -22.79
C GLY A 361 -4.48 -0.20 -21.57
N LYS A 362 -3.45 -0.96 -21.18
CA LYS A 362 -3.55 -2.06 -20.20
C LYS A 362 -3.24 -1.66 -18.75
N SER A 363 -2.62 -0.50 -18.54
CA SER A 363 -2.44 0.06 -17.21
C SER A 363 -3.41 1.20 -17.03
N MET A 364 -4.44 1.01 -16.22
CA MET A 364 -5.39 2.06 -15.91
C MET A 364 -5.47 2.17 -14.40
N VAL A 365 -5.05 3.32 -13.83
CA VAL A 365 -5.05 3.69 -12.39
C VAL A 365 -6.38 3.32 -11.69
N LEU A 366 -7.44 3.26 -12.48
CA LEU A 366 -8.83 3.32 -12.06
C LEU A 366 -9.74 2.38 -12.84
N VAL A 367 -9.31 1.78 -13.94
CA VAL A 367 -10.17 0.87 -14.69
C VAL A 367 -9.86 -0.51 -14.17
N PHE A 368 -10.61 -0.86 -13.14
CA PHE A 368 -10.94 -2.26 -13.03
C PHE A 368 -11.58 -2.65 -14.34
N PRO A 369 -11.34 -3.86 -14.81
CA PRO A 369 -11.64 -4.13 -16.19
C PRO A 369 -13.14 -3.97 -16.48
N LYS A 370 -13.46 -3.53 -17.69
CA LYS A 370 -14.84 -3.34 -18.15
C LYS A 370 -15.56 -4.69 -18.26
N ASP A 371 -16.06 -5.19 -17.13
CA ASP A 371 -17.07 -6.24 -17.11
C ASP A 371 -18.44 -5.63 -17.10
N GLU A 372 -18.87 -5.13 -18.25
CA GLU A 372 -20.27 -4.75 -18.42
C GLU A 372 -21.13 -5.95 -18.81
N THR A 373 -20.51 -7.06 -19.26
CA THR A 373 -21.20 -8.21 -19.87
C THR A 373 -20.75 -9.59 -19.39
N GLY A 374 -19.67 -9.73 -18.61
CA GLY A 374 -19.18 -11.02 -18.17
C GLY A 374 -19.71 -11.47 -16.80
N PRO A 375 -19.12 -12.52 -16.23
CA PRO A 375 -19.66 -13.28 -15.09
C PRO A 375 -19.93 -12.41 -13.87
N LEU A 376 -19.07 -11.44 -13.59
CA LEU A 376 -19.16 -10.63 -12.38
C LEU A 376 -20.37 -9.69 -12.40
N THR A 377 -20.87 -9.34 -13.60
CA THR A 377 -22.14 -8.65 -13.79
C THR A 377 -23.37 -9.54 -13.62
N HIS A 378 -23.27 -10.84 -13.90
CA HIS A 378 -24.36 -11.81 -13.72
C HIS A 378 -24.58 -12.24 -12.27
N TYR A 379 -23.58 -12.10 -11.42
CA TYR A 379 -23.74 -12.26 -9.98
C TYR A 379 -24.43 -11.03 -9.37
N GLY A 380 -25.77 -11.04 -9.34
CA GLY A 380 -26.58 -10.03 -8.64
C GLY A 380 -26.16 -9.79 -7.18
N SER A 381 -25.44 -10.75 -6.57
CA SER A 381 -24.78 -10.60 -5.27
C SER A 381 -23.88 -9.36 -5.24
N TYR A 382 -23.00 -9.11 -6.22
CA TYR A 382 -22.02 -8.01 -6.15
C TYR A 382 -22.62 -6.60 -6.26
N ARG A 383 -23.71 -6.44 -7.02
CA ARG A 383 -24.45 -5.16 -7.04
C ARG A 383 -25.12 -4.89 -5.68
N THR A 384 -25.66 -5.93 -5.04
CA THR A 384 -26.15 -5.82 -3.67
C THR A 384 -25.02 -5.58 -2.68
N THR A 385 -23.83 -6.17 -2.88
CA THR A 385 -22.63 -6.01 -2.05
C THR A 385 -22.21 -4.55 -1.96
N ARG A 386 -22.05 -3.83 -3.08
CA ARG A 386 -21.70 -2.40 -3.09
C ARG A 386 -22.67 -1.55 -2.26
N ILE A 387 -23.97 -1.78 -2.43
CA ILE A 387 -25.01 -1.06 -1.69
C ILE A 387 -24.97 -1.45 -0.20
N ARG A 388 -24.81 -2.74 0.11
CA ARG A 388 -24.64 -3.26 1.49
C ARG A 388 -23.42 -2.66 2.19
N HIS A 389 -22.35 -2.38 1.45
CA HIS A 389 -21.14 -1.84 2.06
C HIS A 389 -21.18 -0.34 2.36
N VAL A 390 -22.10 0.39 1.71
CA VAL A 390 -22.43 1.78 2.00
C VAL A 390 -23.48 1.86 3.12
N GLN A 391 -24.11 0.75 3.50
CA GLN A 391 -25.02 0.62 4.65
C GLN A 391 -24.27 0.31 5.95
N SER A 392 -24.97 0.37 7.09
CA SER A 392 -24.40 0.01 8.38
C SER A 392 -24.00 -1.48 8.47
N TYR A 393 -22.90 -1.75 9.16
CA TYR A 393 -22.42 -3.09 9.51
C TYR A 393 -22.75 -3.49 10.94
N LEU A 394 -23.34 -2.57 11.72
CA LEU A 394 -23.72 -2.84 13.10
C LEU A 394 -24.96 -3.72 13.22
N PHE A 395 -25.68 -3.93 12.11
CA PHE A 395 -26.76 -4.91 12.04
C PHE A 395 -26.35 -6.09 11.15
N PRO A 396 -26.71 -7.32 11.54
CA PRO A 396 -26.49 -8.51 10.72
C PRO A 396 -27.09 -8.35 9.32
N ASP A 397 -26.48 -9.01 8.32
CA ASP A 397 -27.04 -9.08 6.97
C ASP A 397 -28.21 -10.08 6.89
N ASN A 398 -29.26 -9.79 7.66
CA ASN A 398 -30.50 -10.55 7.72
C ASN A 398 -31.66 -9.63 7.30
N GLU A 399 -32.63 -10.17 6.57
CA GLU A 399 -33.76 -9.43 6.01
C GLU A 399 -34.52 -8.60 7.06
N ASN A 400 -34.64 -9.12 8.28
CA ASN A 400 -35.31 -8.45 9.39
C ASN A 400 -34.64 -7.13 9.81
N TYR A 401 -33.33 -7.01 9.58
CA TYR A 401 -32.56 -5.82 9.94
C TYR A 401 -32.21 -4.92 8.74
N ARG A 402 -32.48 -5.35 7.51
CA ARG A 402 -32.17 -4.58 6.28
C ARG A 402 -32.73 -3.16 6.30
N PRO A 403 -33.98 -2.88 6.73
CA PRO A 403 -34.47 -1.52 6.81
C PRO A 403 -33.64 -0.67 7.79
N PHE A 404 -33.30 -1.22 8.95
CA PHE A 404 -32.55 -0.54 10.00
C PHE A 404 -31.08 -0.29 9.63
N ARG A 405 -30.49 -1.10 8.74
CA ARG A 405 -29.14 -0.88 8.19
C ARG A 405 -28.98 0.44 7.44
N TRP A 406 -30.06 0.97 6.89
CA TRP A 406 -30.08 2.27 6.20
C TRP A 406 -30.27 3.46 7.13
N PHE A 407 -30.93 3.26 8.28
CA PHE A 407 -31.17 4.31 9.28
C PHE A 407 -30.05 4.47 10.31
N HIS A 408 -29.09 3.53 10.30
CA HIS A 408 -27.95 3.49 11.21
C HIS A 408 -26.74 4.25 10.62
N PRO A 409 -25.83 4.87 11.41
CA PRO A 409 -24.69 5.64 10.90
C PRO A 409 -23.88 4.87 9.88
N SER A 410 -24.09 5.26 8.63
CA SER A 410 -23.41 4.80 7.43
C SER A 410 -22.64 5.97 6.82
N ILE A 411 -21.94 5.78 5.70
CA ILE A 411 -21.17 6.88 5.10
C ILE A 411 -22.07 8.05 4.66
N LEU A 412 -23.28 7.77 4.17
CA LEU A 412 -24.23 8.80 3.76
C LEU A 412 -24.68 9.65 4.95
N TRP A 413 -24.86 9.02 6.12
CA TRP A 413 -25.17 9.74 7.35
C TRP A 413 -24.01 10.64 7.80
N GLN A 414 -22.77 10.13 7.77
CA GLN A 414 -21.60 10.94 8.10
C GLN A 414 -21.44 12.14 7.16
N LEU A 415 -21.66 11.93 5.85
CA LEU A 415 -21.65 13.01 4.86
C LEU A 415 -22.79 14.01 5.08
N GLY A 416 -24.00 13.55 5.42
CA GLY A 416 -25.13 14.42 5.76
C GLY A 416 -24.86 15.28 6.99
N LEU A 417 -24.25 14.69 8.03
CA LEU A 417 -23.79 15.45 9.20
C LEU A 417 -22.70 16.44 8.83
N MET A 418 -21.70 16.03 8.06
CA MET A 418 -20.64 16.93 7.61
C MET A 418 -21.18 18.10 6.80
N LEU A 419 -22.13 17.86 5.91
CA LEU A 419 -22.78 18.92 5.14
C LEU A 419 -23.49 19.90 6.09
N SER A 420 -24.24 19.36 7.05
CA SER A 420 -24.91 20.17 8.08
C SER A 420 -23.90 21.02 8.87
N PHE A 421 -22.78 20.43 9.30
CA PHE A 421 -21.71 21.13 10.00
C PHE A 421 -20.99 22.15 9.12
N SER A 422 -20.80 21.86 7.84
CA SER A 422 -20.22 22.80 6.87
C SER A 422 -21.14 24.01 6.65
N LEU A 423 -22.46 23.80 6.58
CA LEU A 423 -23.45 24.88 6.50
C LEU A 423 -23.52 25.70 7.80
N ILE A 424 -23.46 25.05 8.97
CA ILE A 424 -23.43 25.73 10.27
C ILE A 424 -22.16 26.58 10.39
N THR A 425 -20.99 26.04 10.03
CA THR A 425 -19.73 26.79 10.07
C THR A 425 -19.72 27.93 9.06
N LEU A 426 -20.38 27.78 7.90
CA LEU A 426 -20.59 28.86 6.93
C LEU A 426 -21.51 29.97 7.47
N TYR A 427 -22.53 29.62 8.27
CA TYR A 427 -23.34 30.62 8.97
C TYR A 427 -22.51 31.37 10.02
N LEU A 428 -21.73 30.64 10.82
CA LEU A 428 -20.84 31.22 11.83
C LEU A 428 -19.71 32.06 11.22
N TYR A 429 -19.26 31.71 10.01
CA TYR A 429 -18.26 32.45 9.23
C TYR A 429 -18.65 33.92 9.03
N ARG A 430 -19.96 34.23 8.94
CA ARG A 430 -20.45 35.62 8.85
C ARG A 430 -20.05 36.50 10.04
N LYS A 431 -19.66 35.89 11.17
CA LYS A 431 -19.19 36.60 12.38
C LYS A 431 -17.77 37.16 12.28
N LYS A 432 -17.06 36.95 11.15
CA LYS A 432 -15.72 37.51 10.84
C LYS A 432 -14.60 37.19 11.86
N ASP A 433 -14.75 36.17 12.71
CA ASP A 433 -13.66 35.69 13.58
C ASP A 433 -12.71 34.77 12.76
N PRO A 434 -11.37 34.99 12.80
CA PRO A 434 -10.40 34.16 12.09
C PRO A 434 -10.47 32.65 12.39
N ILE A 435 -10.92 32.25 13.58
CA ILE A 435 -11.05 30.83 13.94
C ILE A 435 -12.19 30.19 13.13
N TYR A 436 -13.33 30.88 12.98
CA TYR A 436 -14.45 30.38 12.18
C TYR A 436 -14.14 30.36 10.68
N PHE A 437 -13.31 31.30 10.21
CA PHE A 437 -12.75 31.26 8.86
C PHE A 437 -12.02 29.93 8.64
N ARG A 438 -11.03 29.62 9.49
CA ARG A 438 -10.19 28.42 9.35
C ARG A 438 -11.01 27.13 9.49
N LEU A 439 -11.91 27.08 10.47
CA LEU A 439 -12.78 25.93 10.68
C LEU A 439 -13.68 25.68 9.46
N ASN A 440 -14.28 26.72 8.88
CA ASN A 440 -15.13 26.58 7.70
C ASN A 440 -14.36 25.97 6.52
N TYR A 441 -13.18 26.49 6.18
CA TYR A 441 -12.38 25.92 5.08
C TYR A 441 -11.91 24.50 5.35
N LEU A 442 -11.56 24.17 6.61
CA LEU A 442 -11.19 22.79 6.97
C LEU A 442 -12.38 21.83 6.85
N MET A 443 -13.57 22.24 7.28
CA MET A 443 -14.79 21.43 7.11
C MET A 443 -15.10 21.18 5.64
N TRP A 444 -15.03 22.22 4.80
CA TRP A 444 -15.24 22.08 3.36
C TRP A 444 -14.16 21.23 2.67
N LEU A 445 -12.89 21.38 3.06
CA LEU A 445 -11.79 20.55 2.56
C LEU A 445 -12.07 19.06 2.81
N LEU A 446 -12.41 18.72 4.06
CA LEU A 446 -12.70 17.34 4.46
C LEU A 446 -13.99 16.81 3.82
N PHE A 447 -15.02 17.64 3.71
CA PHE A 447 -16.28 17.27 3.06
C PHE A 447 -16.08 16.97 1.58
N ILE A 448 -15.42 17.85 0.84
CA ILE A 448 -15.14 17.65 -0.58
C ILE A 448 -14.25 16.43 -0.79
N SER A 449 -13.24 16.21 0.07
CA SER A 449 -12.38 15.02 -0.02
C SER A 449 -13.19 13.73 0.23
N SER A 450 -14.07 13.74 1.23
CA SER A 450 -14.93 12.58 1.56
C SER A 450 -15.95 12.29 0.44
N VAL A 451 -16.57 13.31 -0.15
CA VAL A 451 -17.48 13.18 -1.29
C VAL A 451 -16.72 12.69 -2.53
N THR A 452 -15.55 13.24 -2.82
CA THR A 452 -14.73 12.82 -3.96
C THR A 452 -14.29 11.36 -3.80
N ALA A 453 -13.94 10.94 -2.58
CA ALA A 453 -13.64 9.53 -2.29
C ALA A 453 -14.86 8.62 -2.47
N LEU A 454 -16.06 9.04 -2.02
CA LEU A 454 -17.28 8.27 -2.27
C LEU A 454 -17.61 8.21 -3.77
N LEU A 455 -17.48 9.32 -4.50
CA LEU A 455 -17.68 9.36 -5.94
C LEU A 455 -16.67 8.48 -6.67
N ALA A 456 -15.40 8.46 -6.25
CA ALA A 456 -14.39 7.55 -6.78
C ALA A 456 -14.81 6.08 -6.54
N PHE A 457 -15.24 5.74 -5.33
CA PHE A 457 -15.79 4.41 -5.03
C PHE A 457 -17.00 4.06 -5.91
N LEU A 458 -17.85 5.03 -6.23
CA LEU A 458 -19.07 4.78 -6.98
C LEU A 458 -18.86 4.76 -8.52
N ILE A 459 -18.01 5.63 -9.03
CA ILE A 459 -17.88 5.87 -10.47
C ILE A 459 -16.68 5.09 -11.02
N LEU A 460 -15.57 5.08 -10.28
CA LEU A 460 -14.31 4.51 -10.75
C LEU A 460 -14.16 3.04 -10.38
N VAL A 461 -15.00 2.47 -9.50
CA VAL A 461 -14.98 1.04 -9.14
C VAL A 461 -16.09 0.26 -9.87
N PRO A 462 -15.76 -0.55 -10.89
CA PRO A 462 -16.63 -1.49 -11.58
C PRO A 462 -17.24 -2.55 -10.69
N LYS A 463 -18.34 -3.10 -11.21
CA LYS A 463 -19.15 -4.12 -10.55
C LYS A 463 -18.35 -5.43 -10.51
N GLY A 464 -18.23 -6.02 -9.32
CA GLY A 464 -17.49 -7.27 -9.11
C GLY A 464 -16.12 -7.09 -8.48
N MET A 465 -15.49 -5.93 -8.65
CA MET A 465 -14.10 -5.71 -8.24
C MET A 465 -13.92 -5.07 -6.87
N TYR A 466 -15.02 -4.98 -6.12
CA TYR A 466 -15.02 -4.36 -4.79
C TYR A 466 -14.04 -5.05 -3.85
N HIS A 467 -13.92 -6.38 -3.92
CA HIS A 467 -13.04 -7.18 -3.08
C HIS A 467 -11.53 -6.98 -3.36
N ILE A 468 -11.15 -6.31 -4.46
CA ILE A 468 -9.76 -6.11 -4.90
C ILE A 468 -9.41 -4.62 -4.77
N ASN A 469 -9.20 -4.18 -3.54
CA ASN A 469 -8.76 -2.81 -3.19
C ASN A 469 -9.73 -1.65 -3.49
N GLY A 470 -10.87 -1.85 -4.16
CA GLY A 470 -11.83 -0.78 -4.44
C GLY A 470 -12.38 -0.10 -3.18
N PHE A 471 -12.46 -0.82 -2.06
CA PHE A 471 -12.91 -0.28 -0.78
C PHE A 471 -11.98 0.74 -0.13
N ARG A 472 -10.75 0.90 -0.62
CA ARG A 472 -9.85 1.97 -0.15
C ARG A 472 -10.50 3.36 -0.24
N PHE A 473 -11.26 3.61 -1.31
CA PHE A 473 -11.95 4.89 -1.52
C PHE A 473 -13.08 5.09 -0.52
N LEU A 474 -13.84 4.04 -0.22
CA LEU A 474 -14.88 4.08 0.80
C LEU A 474 -14.26 4.29 2.21
N GLY A 475 -13.16 3.61 2.52
CA GLY A 475 -12.40 3.83 3.76
C GLY A 475 -11.89 5.28 3.90
N MET A 476 -11.35 5.87 2.83
CA MET A 476 -10.96 7.28 2.83
C MET A 476 -12.14 8.24 3.01
N SER A 477 -13.30 7.89 2.45
CA SER A 477 -14.54 8.66 2.63
C SER A 477 -14.90 8.72 4.12
N PHE A 478 -14.92 7.57 4.81
CA PHE A 478 -15.12 7.50 6.27
C PHE A 478 -14.04 8.24 7.05
N HIS A 479 -12.77 8.11 6.66
CA HIS A 479 -11.66 8.75 7.35
C HIS A 479 -11.80 10.28 7.35
N PHE A 480 -11.97 10.89 6.18
CA PHE A 480 -12.13 12.35 6.09
C PHE A 480 -13.42 12.84 6.76
N SER A 481 -14.51 12.07 6.67
CA SER A 481 -15.76 12.48 7.30
C SER A 481 -15.74 12.41 8.81
N GLY A 482 -15.18 11.33 9.35
CA GLY A 482 -15.02 11.18 10.78
C GLY A 482 -14.08 12.24 11.37
N LEU A 483 -12.97 12.56 10.71
CA LEU A 483 -12.10 13.67 11.11
C LEU A 483 -12.88 14.99 11.20
N GLY A 484 -13.70 15.31 10.20
CA GLY A 484 -14.51 16.53 10.19
C GLY A 484 -15.55 16.56 11.31
N ILE A 485 -16.22 15.44 11.57
CA ILE A 485 -17.18 15.30 12.68
C ILE A 485 -16.47 15.52 14.03
N ALA A 486 -15.31 14.89 14.25
CA ALA A 486 -14.55 15.03 15.49
C ALA A 486 -14.08 16.47 15.71
N LEU A 487 -13.57 17.14 14.66
CA LEU A 487 -13.20 18.54 14.71
C LEU A 487 -14.41 19.41 15.05
N PHE A 488 -15.54 19.23 14.36
CA PHE A 488 -16.74 19.99 14.66
C PHE A 488 -17.25 19.76 16.08
N ILE A 489 -17.16 18.55 16.62
CA ILE A 489 -17.54 18.27 18.01
C ILE A 489 -16.72 19.10 19.00
N ILE A 490 -15.39 19.13 18.86
CA ILE A 490 -14.51 19.89 19.76
C ILE A 490 -14.77 21.39 19.62
N TYR A 491 -14.73 21.90 18.39
CA TYR A 491 -14.77 23.35 18.16
C TYR A 491 -16.19 23.90 18.19
N GLY A 492 -17.19 23.14 17.74
CA GLY A 492 -18.60 23.51 17.80
C GLY A 492 -19.10 23.67 19.24
N GLN A 493 -18.67 22.83 20.19
CA GLN A 493 -19.06 22.97 21.59
C GLN A 493 -18.55 24.25 22.26
N THR A 494 -17.33 24.68 21.92
CA THR A 494 -16.76 25.92 22.48
C THR A 494 -17.37 27.16 21.83
N THR A 495 -17.87 27.01 20.61
CA THR A 495 -18.39 28.09 19.77
C THR A 495 -19.88 28.35 19.96
N LEU A 496 -20.67 27.28 20.09
CA LEU A 496 -22.12 27.35 20.12
C LEU A 496 -22.62 27.52 21.56
N LYS A 497 -23.42 28.57 21.80
CA LYS A 497 -24.01 28.85 23.11
C LYS A 497 -25.23 27.97 23.34
N PHE A 498 -24.99 26.78 23.89
CA PHE A 498 -26.06 25.89 24.36
C PHE A 498 -26.38 26.11 25.85
N ASN A 499 -27.62 25.86 26.28
CA ASN A 499 -27.99 25.82 27.69
C ASN A 499 -27.28 24.65 28.42
N LYS A 500 -27.21 24.67 29.76
CA LYS A 500 -26.44 23.67 30.53
C LYS A 500 -26.91 22.23 30.29
N LEU A 501 -28.23 22.01 30.20
CA LEU A 501 -28.81 20.68 29.95
C LEU A 501 -28.46 20.15 28.58
N LEU A 502 -28.62 20.95 27.52
CA LEU A 502 -28.27 20.57 26.15
C LEU A 502 -26.77 20.33 26.01
N LYS A 503 -25.92 21.11 26.68
CA LYS A 503 -24.47 20.83 26.75
C LYS A 503 -24.17 19.47 27.37
N LEU A 504 -24.88 19.11 28.45
CA LEU A 504 -24.72 17.82 29.11
C LEU A 504 -25.17 16.67 28.19
N LEU A 505 -26.34 16.79 27.58
CA LEU A 505 -26.87 15.81 26.63
C LEU A 505 -25.93 15.60 25.44
N ILE A 506 -25.43 16.69 24.83
CA ILE A 506 -24.46 16.62 23.74
C ILE A 506 -23.18 15.91 24.20
N LYS A 507 -22.67 16.21 25.39
CA LYS A 507 -21.49 15.53 25.95
C LYS A 507 -21.72 14.04 26.16
N LEU A 508 -22.88 13.64 26.69
CA LEU A 508 -23.23 12.22 26.87
C LEU A 508 -23.31 11.48 25.54
N VAL A 509 -23.97 12.08 24.53
CA VAL A 509 -24.06 11.52 23.18
C VAL A 509 -22.67 11.37 22.55
N ILE A 510 -21.81 12.37 22.71
CA ILE A 510 -20.43 12.30 22.22
C ILE A 510 -19.67 11.20 22.93
N ILE A 511 -19.67 11.14 24.26
CA ILE A 511 -18.98 10.07 25.01
C ILE A 511 -19.45 8.70 24.53
N TRP A 512 -20.76 8.52 24.36
CA TRP A 512 -21.33 7.29 23.85
C TRP A 512 -20.81 6.95 22.46
N LEU A 513 -20.92 7.87 21.49
CA LEU A 513 -20.36 7.69 20.15
C LEU A 513 -18.87 7.33 20.19
N LEU A 514 -18.08 8.00 21.01
CA LEU A 514 -16.64 7.83 21.07
C LEU A 514 -16.21 6.51 21.67
N ILE A 515 -16.89 6.04 22.72
CA ILE A 515 -16.62 4.73 23.31
C ILE A 515 -16.79 3.66 22.23
N PHE A 516 -17.90 3.69 21.51
CA PHE A 516 -18.16 2.69 20.47
C PHE A 516 -17.30 2.86 19.22
N SER A 517 -16.76 4.04 18.96
CA SER A 517 -15.94 4.31 17.79
C SER A 517 -14.45 4.04 18.00
N ILE A 518 -13.93 4.26 19.22
CA ILE A 518 -12.50 4.19 19.53
C ILE A 518 -12.15 2.90 20.27
N VAL A 519 -13.01 2.42 21.19
CA VAL A 519 -12.67 1.27 22.03
C VAL A 519 -12.56 -0.02 21.22
N PRO A 520 -13.47 -0.37 20.29
CA PRO A 520 -13.31 -1.61 19.53
C PRO A 520 -12.01 -1.64 18.71
N PRO A 521 -11.66 -0.61 17.91
CA PRO A 521 -10.39 -0.62 17.17
C PRO A 521 -9.18 -0.63 18.10
N LEU A 522 -9.26 0.04 19.26
CA LEU A 522 -8.21 0.02 20.27
C LEU A 522 -8.03 -1.38 20.88
N MET A 523 -9.12 -2.09 21.16
CA MET A 523 -9.08 -3.46 21.70
C MET A 523 -8.49 -4.45 20.71
N GLN A 524 -8.72 -4.28 19.40
CA GLN A 524 -8.07 -5.11 18.38
C GLN A 524 -6.54 -4.96 18.32
N LEU A 525 -5.99 -3.87 18.87
CA LEU A 525 -4.55 -3.69 18.96
C LEU A 525 -3.91 -4.55 20.06
N PHE A 526 -4.68 -5.18 20.94
CA PHE A 526 -4.15 -5.93 22.08
C PHE A 526 -4.84 -7.32 22.23
N PRO A 527 -4.12 -8.37 22.69
CA PRO A 527 -2.72 -8.37 23.12
C PRO A 527 -1.75 -8.40 21.94
N ARG A 528 -0.62 -7.70 22.06
CA ARG A 528 0.42 -7.70 21.01
C ARG A 528 1.39 -8.84 21.22
N LYS A 529 1.28 -9.86 20.37
CA LYS A 529 2.30 -10.89 20.18
C LYS A 529 3.07 -10.51 18.91
N GLY A 530 4.23 -9.88 19.03
CA GLY A 530 4.90 -9.32 17.86
C GLY A 530 6.41 -9.19 18.02
N TYR A 531 7.08 -9.13 16.87
CA TYR A 531 8.50 -8.84 16.75
C TYR A 531 8.76 -7.39 17.19
N ASN A 532 9.91 -7.13 17.82
CA ASN A 532 10.34 -5.76 18.11
C ASN A 532 11.11 -5.22 16.90
N TRP A 533 10.48 -4.39 16.07
CA TRP A 533 11.07 -3.82 14.86
C TRP A 533 12.10 -2.71 15.14
N PHE A 534 12.15 -2.16 16.37
CA PHE A 534 13.27 -1.32 16.80
C PHE A 534 14.42 -2.12 17.41
N ALA A 535 14.20 -3.38 17.78
CA ALA A 535 15.31 -4.25 18.09
C ALA A 535 16.08 -4.47 16.80
N TYR A 536 17.33 -4.02 16.79
CA TYR A 536 18.21 -4.35 15.70
C TYR A 536 18.45 -5.85 15.71
N THR A 537 17.79 -6.56 14.82
CA THR A 537 18.27 -7.84 14.36
C THR A 537 19.43 -7.52 13.42
N PRO A 538 20.68 -7.92 13.75
CA PRO A 538 21.74 -7.90 12.75
C PRO A 538 21.18 -8.53 11.48
N PRO A 539 21.43 -7.97 10.28
CA PRO A 539 21.10 -8.71 9.06
C PRO A 539 21.69 -10.09 9.27
N GLN A 540 20.82 -11.12 9.28
CA GLN A 540 21.21 -12.53 9.48
C GLN A 540 22.49 -12.69 8.71
N THR A 541 23.61 -12.90 9.43
CA THR A 541 25.00 -12.83 8.95
C THR A 541 25.04 -12.85 7.44
N GLN A 542 25.11 -11.67 6.80
CA GLN A 542 24.91 -11.52 5.35
C GLN A 542 25.56 -12.70 4.65
N MET A 543 24.72 -13.60 4.11
CA MET A 543 25.22 -14.85 3.54
C MET A 543 26.37 -14.49 2.61
N PRO A 544 27.55 -15.15 2.71
CA PRO A 544 28.70 -14.82 1.86
C PRO A 544 28.30 -14.67 0.39
N LEU A 545 27.38 -15.53 -0.05
CA LEU A 545 26.64 -15.45 -1.31
C LEU A 545 26.05 -14.07 -1.62
N TYR A 546 25.17 -13.54 -0.77
CA TYR A 546 24.48 -12.26 -0.99
C TYR A 546 25.43 -11.08 -1.08
N ASN A 547 26.48 -11.08 -0.25
CA ASN A 547 27.51 -10.05 -0.32
C ASN A 547 28.32 -10.15 -1.61
N TRP A 548 28.67 -11.37 -2.02
CA TRP A 548 29.38 -11.59 -3.27
C TRP A 548 28.53 -11.16 -4.48
N ILE A 549 27.25 -11.54 -4.55
CA ILE A 549 26.34 -11.11 -5.64
C ILE A 549 26.25 -9.58 -5.67
N ARG A 550 26.08 -8.92 -4.51
CA ARG A 550 26.01 -7.46 -4.44
C ARG A 550 27.27 -6.79 -5.00
N GLN A 551 28.45 -7.37 -4.77
CA GLN A 551 29.73 -6.76 -5.18
C GLN A 551 30.12 -7.09 -6.62
N ASN A 552 29.69 -8.24 -7.15
CA ASN A 552 30.24 -8.79 -8.39
C ASN A 552 29.23 -8.89 -9.54
N ILE A 553 27.92 -8.88 -9.26
CA ILE A 553 26.88 -8.95 -10.29
C ILE A 553 26.22 -7.57 -10.43
N PRO A 554 26.25 -6.94 -11.63
CA PRO A 554 25.48 -5.72 -11.91
C PRO A 554 23.98 -5.93 -11.72
N PHE A 555 23.23 -4.91 -11.29
CA PHE A 555 21.82 -5.07 -10.94
C PHE A 555 20.94 -5.43 -12.14
N GLU A 556 21.35 -5.06 -13.36
CA GLU A 556 20.66 -5.34 -14.62
C GLU A 556 20.70 -6.83 -14.99
N LYS A 557 21.59 -7.60 -14.35
CA LYS A 557 21.73 -9.04 -14.57
C LYS A 557 20.63 -9.82 -13.87
N ARG A 558 20.12 -10.83 -14.56
CA ARG A 558 19.03 -11.68 -14.08
C ARG A 558 19.59 -12.92 -13.40
N VAL A 559 19.31 -13.05 -12.11
CA VAL A 559 19.82 -14.10 -11.24
C VAL A 559 18.64 -14.89 -10.70
N LEU A 560 18.65 -16.21 -10.88
CA LEU A 560 17.62 -17.09 -10.34
C LEU A 560 18.21 -18.02 -9.27
N MET A 561 17.57 -18.06 -8.11
CA MET A 561 17.95 -18.93 -7.00
C MET A 561 17.15 -20.24 -7.06
N LEU A 562 17.87 -21.34 -7.22
CA LEU A 562 17.37 -22.71 -7.38
C LEU A 562 17.99 -23.57 -6.28
N THR A 563 17.48 -23.40 -5.07
CA THR A 563 18.11 -23.94 -3.85
C THR A 563 17.17 -24.74 -2.97
N ASP A 564 15.86 -24.52 -3.12
CA ASP A 564 14.80 -25.17 -2.36
C ASP A 564 14.54 -26.60 -2.89
N PRO A 565 13.94 -27.50 -2.09
CA PRO A 565 13.59 -28.86 -2.54
C PRO A 565 12.42 -28.90 -3.54
N ASN A 566 11.60 -27.86 -3.54
CA ASN A 566 10.46 -27.65 -4.44
C ASN A 566 10.53 -26.21 -4.93
N PRO A 567 9.92 -25.88 -6.08
CA PRO A 567 9.90 -24.52 -6.57
C PRO A 567 9.19 -23.63 -5.54
N SER A 568 9.99 -22.86 -4.80
CA SER A 568 9.54 -21.89 -3.79
C SER A 568 10.06 -20.52 -4.18
N SER A 569 9.37 -19.49 -3.72
CA SER A 569 9.73 -18.10 -3.97
C SER A 569 10.42 -17.43 -2.82
N SER A 570 10.56 -18.09 -1.66
CA SER A 570 11.26 -17.57 -0.49
C SER A 570 12.69 -17.16 -0.84
N SER A 571 13.48 -18.09 -1.40
CA SER A 571 14.89 -17.84 -1.73
C SER A 571 15.06 -16.72 -2.76
N ASN A 572 14.19 -16.68 -3.78
CA ASN A 572 14.20 -15.62 -4.79
C ASN A 572 13.75 -14.26 -4.23
N THR A 573 12.77 -14.25 -3.32
CA THR A 573 12.32 -13.02 -2.65
C THR A 573 13.39 -12.48 -1.71
N ASP A 574 14.10 -13.35 -1.00
CA ASP A 574 15.25 -12.98 -0.17
C ASP A 574 16.39 -12.41 -1.01
N LEU A 575 16.66 -13.01 -2.17
CA LEU A 575 17.64 -12.51 -3.12
C LEU A 575 17.33 -11.06 -3.55
N VAL A 576 16.07 -10.76 -3.87
CA VAL A 576 15.67 -9.38 -4.23
C VAL A 576 15.72 -8.45 -3.02
N THR A 577 15.09 -8.81 -1.90
CA THR A 577 14.98 -7.94 -0.72
C THR A 577 16.34 -7.65 -0.07
N GLN A 578 17.24 -8.63 -0.04
CA GLN A 578 18.55 -8.47 0.61
C GLN A 578 19.63 -7.96 -0.35
N VAL A 579 19.58 -8.32 -1.65
CA VAL A 579 20.64 -7.97 -2.61
C VAL A 579 20.23 -6.86 -3.57
N GLY A 580 18.99 -6.85 -4.02
CA GLY A 580 18.46 -5.92 -5.02
C GLY A 580 18.94 -6.31 -6.42
N THR A 581 18.50 -7.48 -6.87
CA THR A 581 18.79 -8.04 -8.19
C THR A 581 17.49 -8.51 -8.83
N PHE A 582 17.46 -8.57 -10.17
CA PHE A 582 16.33 -9.15 -10.89
C PHE A 582 16.31 -10.68 -10.77
N THR A 583 15.15 -11.24 -10.45
CA THR A 583 14.88 -12.68 -10.41
C THR A 583 13.66 -13.01 -11.26
N PRO A 584 13.79 -13.02 -12.59
CA PRO A 584 12.64 -13.23 -13.47
C PRO A 584 12.05 -14.62 -13.22
N VAL A 585 10.86 -14.67 -12.66
CA VAL A 585 10.08 -15.91 -12.48
C VAL A 585 8.86 -15.91 -13.41
N TRP A 586 8.65 -14.82 -14.14
CA TRP A 586 7.61 -14.67 -15.15
C TRP A 586 8.19 -14.21 -16.48
N THR A 587 7.53 -14.61 -17.56
CA THR A 587 7.83 -14.16 -18.93
C THR A 587 7.37 -12.71 -19.13
N ASN A 588 7.65 -12.17 -20.31
CA ASN A 588 7.18 -10.85 -20.72
C ASN A 588 5.69 -10.80 -21.11
N GLU A 589 4.91 -11.82 -20.76
CA GLU A 589 3.46 -11.88 -20.99
C GLU A 589 2.69 -11.56 -19.69
N TYR A 590 1.47 -11.05 -19.83
CA TYR A 590 0.64 -10.63 -18.69
C TYR A 590 0.12 -11.86 -17.94
N TYR A 591 0.66 -12.13 -16.75
CA TYR A 591 0.29 -13.28 -15.93
C TYR A 591 0.21 -12.91 -14.44
N ALA A 592 -0.40 -13.80 -13.66
CA ALA A 592 -0.91 -13.57 -12.32
C ALA A 592 0.04 -13.00 -11.24
N GLN A 593 -0.52 -12.37 -10.19
CA GLN A 593 0.19 -12.00 -8.97
C GLN A 593 0.27 -13.19 -8.06
N GLY A 594 1.48 -13.65 -7.81
CA GLY A 594 1.82 -14.48 -6.68
C GLY A 594 3.33 -14.47 -6.55
N PHE A 595 3.82 -14.45 -5.32
CA PHE A 595 5.16 -14.96 -5.08
C PHE A 595 5.17 -16.46 -5.43
N ASP A 596 4.03 -17.14 -5.39
CA ASP A 596 3.93 -18.59 -5.60
C ASP A 596 4.08 -19.00 -7.09
N THR A 597 4.68 -20.17 -7.26
CA THR A 597 4.98 -20.91 -8.50
C THR A 597 4.17 -20.58 -9.75
N ASN A 598 4.78 -19.78 -10.64
CA ASN A 598 4.38 -19.67 -12.04
C ASN A 598 4.78 -20.94 -12.83
N PRO A 599 3.96 -21.42 -13.79
CA PRO A 599 4.37 -22.37 -14.83
C PRO A 599 5.81 -22.24 -15.32
N THR A 600 6.22 -21.05 -15.75
CA THR A 600 7.56 -20.83 -16.34
C THR A 600 8.67 -21.04 -15.32
N TYR A 601 8.47 -20.57 -14.09
CA TYR A 601 9.43 -20.77 -13.02
C TYR A 601 9.53 -22.24 -12.62
N SER A 602 8.39 -22.92 -12.45
CA SER A 602 8.35 -24.35 -12.17
C SER A 602 9.05 -25.17 -13.26
N ASP A 603 8.84 -24.82 -14.53
CA ASP A 603 9.51 -25.47 -15.64
C ASP A 603 11.02 -25.27 -15.61
N VAL A 604 11.49 -24.03 -15.39
CA VAL A 604 12.93 -23.76 -15.26
C VAL A 604 13.51 -24.49 -14.04
N PHE A 605 12.77 -24.54 -12.94
CA PHE A 605 13.20 -25.23 -11.73
C PHE A 605 13.40 -26.73 -11.95
N TYR A 606 12.48 -27.43 -12.63
CA TYR A 606 12.65 -28.88 -12.84
C TYR A 606 13.50 -29.24 -14.06
N THR A 607 13.56 -28.36 -15.07
CA THR A 607 14.15 -28.72 -16.36
C THR A 607 15.35 -27.90 -16.76
N LEU A 608 15.52 -26.66 -16.28
CA LEU A 608 16.53 -25.71 -16.76
C LEU A 608 16.59 -25.57 -18.29
N ASN A 609 15.50 -25.86 -19.02
CA ASN A 609 15.49 -25.91 -20.49
C ASN A 609 16.07 -24.63 -21.13
N PRO A 610 17.02 -24.74 -22.08
CA PRO A 610 17.64 -23.59 -22.75
C PRO A 610 16.64 -22.58 -23.32
N GLU A 611 15.51 -23.06 -23.85
CA GLU A 611 14.44 -22.21 -24.37
C GLU A 611 13.82 -21.32 -23.29
N LEU A 612 13.56 -21.87 -22.10
CA LEU A 612 12.96 -21.14 -20.98
C LEU A 612 13.98 -20.22 -20.29
N VAL A 613 15.24 -20.66 -20.19
CA VAL A 613 16.36 -19.84 -19.72
C VAL A 613 16.54 -18.63 -20.63
N LYS A 614 16.42 -18.81 -21.95
CA LYS A 614 16.44 -17.73 -22.95
C LYS A 614 15.21 -16.82 -22.83
N LEU A 615 14.01 -17.39 -22.61
CA LEU A 615 12.76 -16.65 -22.46
C LEU A 615 12.78 -15.70 -21.26
N LEU A 616 13.27 -16.17 -20.10
CA LEU A 616 13.45 -15.35 -18.90
C LEU A 616 14.70 -14.46 -18.97
N ARG A 617 15.58 -14.69 -19.95
CA ARG A 617 16.88 -14.01 -20.15
C ARG A 617 17.81 -14.12 -18.94
N LEU A 618 17.90 -15.32 -18.35
CA LEU A 618 18.75 -15.56 -17.18
C LEU A 618 20.24 -15.39 -17.54
N ASP A 619 20.97 -14.66 -16.71
CA ASP A 619 22.43 -14.51 -16.82
C ASP A 619 23.15 -15.44 -15.84
N PHE A 620 22.58 -15.63 -14.65
CA PHE A 620 23.15 -16.44 -13.58
C PHE A 620 22.09 -17.32 -12.91
N ILE A 621 22.54 -18.46 -12.40
CA ILE A 621 21.77 -19.30 -11.48
C ILE A 621 22.58 -19.54 -10.22
N VAL A 622 21.88 -19.64 -9.10
CA VAL A 622 22.45 -20.09 -7.83
C VAL A 622 21.88 -21.46 -7.53
N ILE A 623 22.74 -22.45 -7.34
CA ILE A 623 22.34 -23.83 -7.06
C ILE A 623 22.88 -24.30 -5.70
N SER A 624 22.15 -25.22 -5.06
CA SER A 624 22.60 -25.95 -3.87
C SER A 624 22.80 -27.44 -4.18
N ASP A 625 23.54 -28.15 -3.34
CA ASP A 625 23.64 -29.62 -3.43
C ASP A 625 22.27 -30.31 -3.31
N GLN A 626 21.38 -29.74 -2.48
CA GLN A 626 20.01 -30.23 -2.34
C GLN A 626 19.25 -30.14 -3.67
N TYR A 627 19.33 -29.01 -4.36
CA TYR A 627 18.71 -28.84 -5.67
C TYR A 627 19.35 -29.74 -6.74
N LEU A 628 20.68 -29.93 -6.72
CA LEU A 628 21.35 -30.88 -7.62
C LEU A 628 20.82 -32.31 -7.47
N SER A 629 20.42 -32.72 -6.26
CA SER A 629 19.95 -34.08 -5.98
C SER A 629 18.58 -34.42 -6.59
N ILE A 630 17.77 -33.40 -6.93
CA ILE A 630 16.43 -33.59 -7.52
C ILE A 630 16.43 -33.44 -9.05
N LEU A 631 17.54 -32.99 -9.64
CA LEU A 631 17.64 -32.78 -11.07
C LEU A 631 17.87 -34.08 -11.85
N PRO A 632 17.32 -34.21 -13.08
CA PRO A 632 17.65 -35.31 -13.97
C PRO A 632 19.16 -35.37 -14.25
N SER A 633 19.72 -36.58 -14.37
CA SER A 633 21.16 -36.81 -14.55
C SER A 633 21.77 -36.01 -15.71
N LYS A 634 21.01 -35.82 -16.80
CA LYS A 634 21.41 -34.98 -17.93
C LYS A 634 21.67 -33.52 -17.53
N ARG A 635 20.82 -32.92 -16.70
CA ARG A 635 21.00 -31.55 -16.21
C ARG A 635 22.14 -31.42 -15.22
N VAL A 636 22.36 -32.44 -14.40
CA VAL A 636 23.55 -32.50 -13.56
C VAL A 636 24.83 -32.51 -14.41
N ALA A 637 24.83 -33.23 -15.55
CA ALA A 637 25.95 -33.23 -16.49
C ALA A 637 26.12 -31.86 -17.19
N ASP A 638 25.02 -31.24 -17.62
CA ASP A 638 25.05 -29.89 -18.23
C ASP A 638 25.63 -28.84 -17.27
N LEU A 639 25.19 -28.82 -16.01
CA LEU A 639 25.69 -27.90 -14.98
C LEU A 639 27.19 -28.08 -14.67
N LYS A 640 27.74 -29.28 -14.91
CA LYS A 640 29.18 -29.58 -14.77
C LYS A 640 29.98 -29.24 -16.04
N ASN A 641 29.32 -29.01 -17.17
CA ASN A 641 29.97 -28.67 -18.43
C ASN A 641 30.40 -27.19 -18.41
N GLN A 642 31.71 -26.95 -18.28
CA GLN A 642 32.27 -25.59 -18.24
C GLN A 642 32.04 -24.77 -19.51
N ASN A 643 31.71 -25.40 -20.63
CA ASN A 643 31.34 -24.68 -21.85
C ASN A 643 29.89 -24.18 -21.81
N PHE A 644 29.05 -24.71 -20.93
CA PHE A 644 27.65 -24.33 -20.74
C PHE A 644 27.46 -23.42 -19.52
N PHE A 645 28.11 -23.76 -18.40
CA PHE A 645 28.02 -23.01 -17.15
C PHE A 645 29.41 -22.77 -16.57
N GLN A 646 29.71 -21.50 -16.26
CA GLN A 646 30.97 -21.13 -15.63
C GLN A 646 30.74 -20.87 -14.14
N PRO A 647 31.39 -21.62 -13.22
CA PRO A 647 31.34 -21.31 -11.79
C PRO A 647 32.08 -20.01 -11.51
N THR A 648 31.39 -19.10 -10.83
CA THR A 648 31.91 -17.76 -10.50
C THR A 648 32.10 -17.55 -9.00
N PHE A 649 31.38 -18.31 -8.17
CA PHE A 649 31.50 -18.30 -6.72
C PHE A 649 30.97 -19.58 -6.11
N THR A 650 31.57 -20.02 -5.01
CA THR A 650 31.09 -21.14 -4.19
C THR A 650 31.13 -20.73 -2.72
N ASP A 651 29.98 -20.78 -2.05
CA ASP A 651 29.86 -20.66 -0.59
C ASP A 651 29.98 -22.05 0.04
N TRP A 652 31.17 -22.38 0.53
CA TRP A 652 31.45 -23.65 1.19
C TRP A 652 30.70 -23.86 2.52
N THR A 653 30.13 -22.79 3.10
CA THR A 653 29.41 -22.87 4.38
C THR A 653 28.01 -23.44 4.20
N ASN A 654 27.38 -23.11 3.07
CA ASN A 654 25.99 -23.44 2.77
C ASN A 654 25.84 -24.24 1.46
N ASN A 655 26.96 -24.67 0.87
CA ASN A 655 27.06 -25.38 -0.41
C ASN A 655 26.30 -24.72 -1.56
N TYR A 656 26.37 -23.38 -1.66
CA TYR A 656 25.82 -22.66 -2.81
C TYR A 656 26.89 -22.45 -3.87
N THR A 657 26.54 -22.66 -5.13
CA THR A 657 27.40 -22.30 -6.27
C THR A 657 26.67 -21.33 -7.18
N VAL A 658 27.31 -20.22 -7.51
CA VAL A 658 26.85 -19.26 -8.51
C VAL A 658 27.45 -19.61 -9.86
N LEU A 659 26.59 -19.96 -10.80
CA LEU A 659 26.96 -20.32 -12.16
C LEU A 659 26.52 -19.22 -13.13
N ARG A 660 27.46 -18.74 -13.94
CA ARG A 660 27.16 -17.90 -15.11
C ARG A 660 26.71 -18.78 -16.27
N ILE A 661 25.59 -18.45 -16.88
CA ILE A 661 25.08 -19.14 -18.06
C ILE A 661 25.85 -18.65 -19.28
N LEU A 662 26.42 -19.57 -20.06
CA LEU A 662 27.17 -19.25 -21.26
C LEU A 662 26.29 -19.34 -22.52
N PRO A 663 26.54 -18.51 -23.56
CA PRO A 663 25.74 -18.52 -24.79
C PRO A 663 25.67 -19.88 -25.50
N LYS A 664 26.67 -20.74 -25.28
CA LYS A 664 26.72 -22.09 -25.85
C LYS A 664 25.60 -22.98 -25.30
N TYR A 665 25.25 -22.85 -24.01
CA TYR A 665 24.12 -23.59 -23.43
C TYR A 665 22.81 -23.25 -24.13
N LEU A 666 22.60 -21.96 -24.42
CA LEU A 666 21.39 -21.46 -25.09
C LEU A 666 21.29 -21.91 -26.56
N LYS A 667 22.36 -22.44 -27.15
CA LYS A 667 22.41 -22.89 -28.55
C LYS A 667 22.46 -24.41 -28.69
N GLU A 668 23.24 -25.07 -27.85
CA GLU A 668 23.59 -26.49 -27.95
C GLU A 668 22.97 -27.34 -26.84
N GLY A 669 22.44 -26.73 -25.79
CA GLY A 669 21.70 -27.45 -24.78
C GLY A 669 20.42 -28.05 -25.36
N GLU A 670 20.08 -29.26 -24.95
CA GLU A 670 18.87 -29.95 -25.41
C GLU A 670 17.72 -29.70 -24.42
N ASN A 671 16.50 -29.44 -24.90
CA ASN A 671 15.32 -29.35 -24.04
C ASN A 671 14.90 -30.73 -23.49
N LEU A 672 14.43 -30.76 -22.24
CA LEU A 672 13.71 -31.89 -21.66
C LEU A 672 12.21 -31.75 -21.92
N ASN A 673 11.52 -32.89 -22.03
CA ASN A 673 10.07 -32.93 -22.15
C ASN A 673 9.37 -32.73 -20.79
N GLY A 674 8.04 -32.64 -20.79
CA GLY A 674 7.22 -32.57 -19.57
C GLY A 674 7.17 -31.19 -18.91
N THR A 675 7.34 -30.11 -19.69
CA THR A 675 7.16 -28.72 -19.20
C THR A 675 5.69 -28.29 -19.30
N PHE A 676 5.26 -27.37 -18.45
CA PHE A 676 4.00 -26.66 -18.60
C PHE A 676 3.95 -25.87 -19.91
N TYR A 677 5.07 -25.32 -20.37
CA TYR A 677 5.19 -24.75 -21.71
C TYR A 677 4.75 -25.73 -22.81
N GLN A 678 5.18 -27.00 -22.73
CA GLN A 678 4.70 -28.07 -23.61
C GLN A 678 3.26 -28.49 -23.33
N LEU A 679 2.82 -28.54 -22.06
CA LEU A 679 1.43 -28.84 -21.70
C LEU A 679 0.50 -27.89 -22.44
N VAL A 680 0.79 -26.58 -22.42
CA VAL A 680 -0.03 -25.57 -23.10
C VAL A 680 -0.09 -25.84 -24.60
N GLN A 681 0.96 -26.38 -25.23
CA GLN A 681 0.98 -26.70 -26.65
C GLN A 681 0.19 -27.97 -27.00
N ILE A 682 0.20 -28.97 -26.12
CA ILE A 682 -0.45 -30.28 -26.31
C ILE A 682 -1.92 -30.25 -25.89
N ALA A 683 -2.24 -29.49 -24.85
CA ALA A 683 -3.59 -29.31 -24.34
C ALA A 683 -4.47 -28.64 -25.43
N PRO A 684 -5.51 -29.31 -25.91
CA PRO A 684 -6.37 -28.76 -26.95
C PRO A 684 -7.09 -27.50 -26.49
N VAL A 685 -7.28 -26.58 -27.44
CA VAL A 685 -7.90 -25.26 -27.20
C VAL A 685 -9.38 -25.38 -26.86
N GLU A 686 -10.03 -26.47 -27.29
CA GLU A 686 -11.43 -26.78 -27.02
C GLU A 686 -11.53 -28.08 -26.23
N GLY A 687 -12.20 -28.06 -25.05
CA GLY A 687 -12.41 -29.25 -24.23
C GLY A 687 -12.68 -28.96 -22.75
N LYS A 688 -13.41 -29.86 -22.07
CA LYS A 688 -13.70 -29.78 -20.64
C LYS A 688 -12.61 -30.45 -19.82
N TYR A 689 -11.89 -29.67 -19.03
CA TYR A 689 -10.81 -30.16 -18.17
C TYR A 689 -11.32 -30.48 -16.75
N PHE A 690 -10.94 -31.63 -16.21
CA PHE A 690 -10.94 -31.87 -14.77
C PHE A 690 -9.54 -31.60 -14.24
N VAL A 691 -9.41 -30.83 -13.17
CA VAL A 691 -8.14 -30.64 -12.45
C VAL A 691 -8.34 -31.20 -11.05
N GLU A 692 -7.50 -32.14 -10.67
CA GLU A 692 -7.55 -32.76 -9.34
C GLU A 692 -7.22 -31.75 -8.24
N GLU A 693 -7.99 -31.78 -7.14
CA GLU A 693 -7.95 -30.75 -6.11
C GLU A 693 -6.76 -30.89 -5.13
N VAL A 694 -6.46 -29.77 -4.46
CA VAL A 694 -5.62 -29.73 -3.27
C VAL A 694 -6.26 -30.59 -2.17
N PRO A 695 -5.51 -31.43 -1.44
CA PRO A 695 -4.05 -31.49 -1.36
C PRO A 695 -3.39 -32.58 -2.23
N ILE A 696 -4.11 -33.23 -3.16
CA ILE A 696 -3.56 -34.36 -3.92
C ILE A 696 -2.54 -33.86 -4.95
N ILE A 697 -2.89 -32.80 -5.69
CA ILE A 697 -1.91 -31.94 -6.35
C ILE A 697 -1.49 -30.89 -5.32
N PRO A 698 -0.18 -30.72 -5.05
CA PRO A 698 0.32 -29.65 -4.19
C PRO A 698 -0.18 -28.28 -4.65
N GLU A 699 -0.51 -27.39 -3.70
CA GLU A 699 -1.15 -26.09 -3.98
C GLU A 699 -0.37 -25.24 -5.00
N ASP A 700 0.96 -25.24 -4.89
CA ASP A 700 1.90 -24.56 -5.77
C ASP A 700 1.84 -25.10 -7.21
N MET A 701 1.75 -26.42 -7.36
CA MET A 701 1.60 -27.08 -8.67
C MET A 701 0.19 -26.93 -9.24
N HIS A 702 -0.84 -27.00 -8.40
CA HIS A 702 -2.24 -26.81 -8.78
C HIS A 702 -2.45 -25.41 -9.37
N ARG A 703 -1.90 -24.39 -8.71
CA ARG A 703 -1.89 -23.01 -9.21
C ARG A 703 -1.18 -22.88 -10.55
N ALA A 704 -0.02 -23.50 -10.70
CA ALA A 704 0.71 -23.48 -11.96
C ALA A 704 -0.10 -24.11 -13.10
N VAL A 705 -0.69 -25.29 -12.87
CA VAL A 705 -1.60 -25.94 -13.83
C VAL A 705 -2.72 -25.00 -14.25
N ARG A 706 -3.43 -24.37 -13.30
CA ARG A 706 -4.53 -23.45 -13.61
C ARG A 706 -4.06 -22.28 -14.46
N LEU A 707 -2.92 -21.68 -14.13
CA LEU A 707 -2.34 -20.57 -14.91
C LEU A 707 -1.87 -20.98 -16.31
N ALA A 708 -1.36 -22.20 -16.47
CA ALA A 708 -0.99 -22.73 -17.78
C ALA A 708 -2.24 -22.92 -18.67
N LEU A 709 -3.31 -23.47 -18.11
CA LEU A 709 -4.55 -23.73 -18.83
C LEU A 709 -5.42 -22.49 -19.04
N TYR A 710 -5.19 -21.42 -18.27
CA TYR A 710 -5.98 -20.19 -18.29
C TYR A 710 -6.16 -19.60 -19.71
N GLN A 711 -5.17 -19.75 -20.60
CA GLN A 711 -5.25 -19.25 -21.98
C GLN A 711 -6.02 -20.15 -22.98
N ARG A 712 -6.42 -21.38 -22.59
CA ARG A 712 -7.04 -22.39 -23.48
C ARG A 712 -8.58 -22.44 -23.39
N GLU A 713 -9.19 -21.25 -23.24
CA GLU A 713 -10.58 -20.87 -23.52
C GLU A 713 -11.78 -21.56 -22.84
N VAL A 714 -11.75 -22.82 -22.39
CA VAL A 714 -13.01 -23.52 -22.03
C VAL A 714 -13.33 -23.59 -20.53
N TYR A 715 -12.36 -23.36 -19.63
CA TYR A 715 -12.69 -23.40 -18.20
C TYR A 715 -13.37 -22.12 -17.69
N GLU A 716 -13.00 -20.93 -18.21
CA GLU A 716 -13.30 -19.69 -17.49
C GLU A 716 -13.40 -18.39 -18.31
N ARG A 717 -13.49 -18.40 -19.65
CA ARG A 717 -13.63 -17.13 -20.42
C ARG A 717 -14.86 -16.33 -20.01
N GLU A 718 -15.95 -17.01 -19.67
CA GLU A 718 -17.18 -16.41 -19.15
C GLU A 718 -17.27 -16.44 -17.61
N LYS A 719 -16.29 -16.95 -16.85
CA LYS A 719 -16.38 -17.10 -15.38
C LYS A 719 -15.31 -16.35 -14.57
N PHE A 720 -14.12 -16.17 -15.14
CA PHE A 720 -13.02 -15.50 -14.45
C PHE A 720 -12.53 -14.24 -15.16
N PHE A 721 -12.98 -13.93 -16.38
CA PHE A 721 -12.57 -12.68 -17.01
C PHE A 721 -13.63 -11.60 -16.96
N PRO A 722 -13.22 -10.52 -16.28
CA PRO A 722 -12.82 -9.37 -17.05
C PRO A 722 -11.36 -8.93 -16.83
N PHE A 723 -10.51 -9.57 -16.02
CA PHE A 723 -9.18 -9.08 -15.54
C PHE A 723 -8.09 -8.60 -16.56
N SER A 724 -8.45 -8.27 -17.80
CA SER A 724 -7.58 -7.79 -18.88
C SER A 724 -6.95 -6.41 -18.69
N ASP A 725 -7.43 -5.61 -17.73
CA ASP A 725 -6.90 -4.28 -17.44
C ASP A 725 -6.21 -4.33 -16.08
N ALA A 726 -4.89 -4.47 -16.14
CA ALA A 726 -4.09 -4.96 -15.03
C ALA A 726 -3.64 -3.77 -14.15
N PHE A 727 -4.05 -3.81 -12.88
CA PHE A 727 -3.76 -2.79 -11.85
C PHE A 727 -2.27 -2.74 -11.43
N TYR A 728 -1.58 -3.80 -11.81
CA TYR A 728 -0.14 -4.05 -11.91
C TYR A 728 -0.01 -4.94 -13.15
N ASN A 729 1.15 -5.32 -13.66
CA ASN A 729 1.21 -6.21 -14.84
C ASN A 729 0.72 -7.66 -14.62
N PHE A 730 -0.33 -7.88 -13.80
CA PHE A 730 -0.74 -9.17 -13.28
C PHE A 730 -2.24 -9.39 -13.02
N VAL A 731 -2.62 -10.68 -12.90
CA VAL A 731 -3.95 -11.23 -12.53
C VAL A 731 -3.94 -11.77 -11.09
N ILE A 732 -4.79 -11.31 -10.17
CA ILE A 732 -4.83 -11.94 -8.83
C ILE A 732 -5.65 -13.22 -8.92
N ASP A 733 -5.02 -14.40 -8.78
CA ASP A 733 -5.74 -15.66 -8.55
C ASP A 733 -6.20 -15.65 -7.09
N VAL A 734 -7.33 -14.99 -6.86
CA VAL A 734 -8.04 -15.12 -5.59
C VAL A 734 -8.61 -16.53 -5.61
N ASP A 735 -8.28 -17.30 -4.57
CA ASP A 735 -8.68 -18.69 -4.36
C ASP A 735 -10.22 -18.80 -4.28
N MET A 736 -10.88 -18.58 -5.42
CA MET A 736 -12.31 -18.71 -5.58
C MET A 736 -12.58 -20.19 -5.69
N LYS A 737 -12.71 -20.83 -4.52
CA LYS A 737 -13.26 -22.17 -4.37
C LYS A 737 -14.62 -22.22 -5.06
N TYR A 738 -14.64 -22.56 -6.35
CA TYR A 738 -15.88 -22.81 -7.04
C TYR A 738 -16.21 -24.29 -6.95
N TYR A 739 -17.09 -24.61 -6.01
CA TYR A 739 -17.77 -25.90 -5.89
C TYR A 739 -18.83 -26.05 -6.99
N GLY A 740 -18.38 -26.07 -8.24
CA GLY A 740 -19.20 -26.56 -9.33
C GLY A 740 -18.95 -28.05 -9.44
N VAL A 741 -19.75 -28.87 -8.76
CA VAL A 741 -19.85 -30.30 -9.09
C VAL A 741 -20.37 -30.38 -10.53
N TYR A 742 -19.48 -30.30 -11.50
CA TYR A 742 -19.82 -30.48 -12.90
C TYR A 742 -20.21 -31.95 -13.06
N ARG A 743 -21.50 -32.22 -13.16
CA ARG A 743 -22.06 -33.58 -13.31
C ARG A 743 -21.93 -34.13 -14.74
N GLY A 744 -21.21 -33.44 -15.63
CA GLY A 744 -20.97 -33.87 -17.01
C GLY A 744 -19.66 -34.62 -17.18
N LYS A 745 -19.51 -35.34 -18.30
CA LYS A 745 -18.23 -35.95 -18.70
C LYS A 745 -17.20 -34.84 -18.97
N PHE A 746 -15.99 -35.04 -18.48
CA PHE A 746 -14.80 -34.24 -18.83
C PHE A 746 -14.12 -34.89 -20.02
N ASP A 747 -13.57 -34.08 -20.91
CA ASP A 747 -12.83 -34.54 -22.09
C ASP A 747 -11.35 -34.80 -21.76
N TYR A 748 -10.84 -34.09 -20.73
CA TYR A 748 -9.45 -34.19 -20.28
C TYR A 748 -9.37 -34.23 -18.76
N LEU A 749 -8.43 -35.01 -18.21
CA LEU A 749 -8.16 -35.13 -16.78
C LEU A 749 -6.73 -34.73 -16.48
N ILE A 750 -6.54 -33.78 -15.58
CA ILE A 750 -5.23 -33.39 -15.06
C ILE A 750 -5.13 -33.88 -13.62
N LEU A 751 -4.30 -34.90 -13.44
CA LEU A 751 -4.24 -35.71 -12.24
C LEU A 751 -2.82 -35.79 -11.70
N SER A 752 -2.70 -36.02 -10.40
CA SER A 752 -1.46 -36.45 -9.77
C SER A 752 -1.00 -37.79 -10.34
N SER A 753 0.31 -37.99 -10.38
CA SER A 753 0.98 -39.22 -10.79
C SER A 753 0.53 -40.47 -10.03
N LYS A 754 -0.07 -40.30 -8.85
CA LYS A 754 -0.57 -41.37 -7.99
C LYS A 754 -2.04 -41.72 -8.24
N THR A 755 -2.77 -40.87 -8.96
CA THR A 755 -4.22 -41.03 -9.16
C THR A 755 -4.49 -41.85 -10.41
N ASP A 756 -5.31 -42.89 -10.28
CA ASP A 756 -5.78 -43.67 -11.43
C ASP A 756 -6.88 -42.88 -12.17
N PRO A 757 -6.70 -42.51 -13.45
CA PRO A 757 -7.73 -41.80 -14.20
C PRO A 757 -9.06 -42.57 -14.30
N LYS A 758 -9.03 -43.91 -14.24
CA LYS A 758 -10.25 -44.72 -14.31
C LYS A 758 -11.16 -44.50 -13.11
N THR A 759 -10.61 -44.20 -11.93
CA THR A 759 -11.41 -43.96 -10.72
C THR A 759 -12.15 -42.62 -10.75
N ILE A 760 -11.74 -41.70 -11.63
CA ILE A 760 -12.34 -40.36 -11.76
C ILE A 760 -13.44 -40.35 -12.82
N CYS A 761 -13.17 -40.86 -14.03
CA CYS A 761 -14.12 -40.75 -15.14
C CYS A 761 -14.96 -42.02 -15.41
N ASN A 762 -14.59 -43.18 -14.85
CA ASN A 762 -15.14 -44.50 -15.21
C ASN A 762 -15.13 -44.75 -16.74
N CYS A 763 -14.05 -44.33 -17.41
CA CYS A 763 -13.91 -44.35 -18.86
C CYS A 763 -12.53 -44.88 -19.28
N ALA A 764 -12.35 -45.17 -20.58
CA ALA A 764 -11.02 -45.41 -21.12
C ALA A 764 -10.27 -44.07 -21.22
N THR A 765 -8.97 -44.08 -20.96
CA THR A 765 -8.15 -42.86 -20.99
C THR A 765 -6.82 -43.08 -21.70
N LYS A 766 -6.29 -42.01 -22.29
CA LYS A 766 -5.01 -41.98 -22.98
C LYS A 766 -4.12 -40.89 -22.40
N LEU A 767 -2.91 -41.25 -21.99
CA LEU A 767 -1.92 -40.28 -21.50
C LEU A 767 -1.44 -39.41 -22.67
N LEU A 768 -1.62 -38.09 -22.54
CA LEU A 768 -1.15 -37.12 -23.54
C LEU A 768 0.15 -36.44 -23.12
N TRP A 769 0.33 -36.21 -21.82
CA TRP A 769 1.49 -35.52 -21.30
C TRP A 769 1.77 -35.94 -19.86
N GLU A 770 3.06 -36.02 -19.53
CA GLU A 770 3.56 -36.29 -18.18
C GLU A 770 4.58 -35.22 -17.84
N GLY A 771 4.36 -34.55 -16.72
CA GLY A 771 5.22 -33.48 -16.26
C GLY A 771 6.51 -33.99 -15.60
N VAL A 772 7.61 -33.27 -15.83
CA VAL A 772 8.91 -33.61 -15.23
C VAL A 772 9.01 -32.99 -13.84
N GLY A 773 9.24 -33.82 -12.83
CA GLY A 773 9.47 -33.39 -11.44
C GLY A 773 8.23 -32.88 -10.69
N ASN A 774 7.21 -32.39 -11.39
CA ASN A 774 5.97 -31.88 -10.80
C ASN A 774 4.94 -32.97 -10.43
N GLY A 775 5.11 -34.19 -10.93
CA GLY A 775 4.23 -35.32 -10.63
C GLY A 775 2.80 -35.17 -11.18
N ILE A 776 2.58 -34.41 -12.26
CA ILE A 776 1.26 -34.17 -12.87
C ILE A 776 1.17 -34.86 -14.24
N LYS A 777 -0.02 -35.38 -14.58
CA LYS A 777 -0.31 -36.05 -15.86
C LYS A 777 -1.58 -35.47 -16.48
N LEU A 778 -1.57 -35.29 -17.81
CA LEU A 778 -2.74 -34.95 -18.61
C LEU A 778 -3.21 -36.21 -19.35
N TRP A 779 -4.47 -36.54 -19.17
CA TRP A 779 -5.15 -37.66 -19.83
C TRP A 779 -6.30 -37.14 -20.71
N GLU A 780 -6.49 -37.77 -21.85
CA GLU A 780 -7.68 -37.66 -22.69
C GLU A 780 -8.66 -38.76 -22.33
N THR A 781 -9.95 -38.44 -22.19
CA THR A 781 -11.01 -39.44 -22.00
C THR A 781 -11.53 -39.93 -23.35
N ILE A 782 -11.76 -41.25 -23.47
CA ILE A 782 -12.21 -41.94 -24.70
C ILE A 782 -13.63 -42.46 -24.53
#